data_AF-A0A1N7QH36-F1
#
_entry.id   AF-A0A1N7QH36-F1
#
_cell.length_a   1.000
_cell.length_b   1.000
_cell.length_c   1.000
_cell.angle_alpha   90.00
_cell.angle_beta   90.00
_cell.angle_gamma   90.00
#
_symmetry.space_group_name_H-M   'P 1'
#
loop_
_entity.id
_entity.type
_entity.pdbx_description
1 polymer ?
#
loop_
_entity_poly.entity_id
_entity_poly.type
_entity_poly.pdbx_seq_one_letter_code
_entity_poly.pdbx_strand_id
1 'polypeptide(L)'
;MSFCSGAFGSIRVWLRAGIVLALCAGPLGAQPMQDYDLRSAAFHVPAGWTVTYSSRDREYDFASPDGRYQLWARWWLPDEPLLGFADIVAHETRPLAGQEALVVHLENDAERMLELAFPKTDVEGEIFLWQLIAAPAQVPLAEHRALFEQLLAGIALDGVPALGGADPPTTPLPETPGGQSGWLAPPAPPAAAAPFTAPHGGAPRYTDATGAFSLPLPAGWTSFATEAPGLREVVLVSPGRDALVLAALASADGGRSARQVLEDFTARIYNDTLQARSIEGEGWPRIAGTRVHAVETVSKVYPINSVALPYARGRVWIYRAPDAPAPFFLATVRAPDASADLSSMLGLIAEGFQPGPGPGPGAAAPVQAVPAATPAQSLPNFAEAMRPPGLLFDGASLSGLTPIAFSGAEFARDAQITPDGLTMDFAEGRGWAKAGFAATGAPLAPPPAGQVWHLRAVIDAARSTSLTLALSPPETATQDPWEAHALRLHLLDLGEGVGRAELTLAGGAEKASVKFFWPKGETTLDLVLRPDSTVELRDASAGVQLLEMRHTTPLPQGPLVALAYMQVPGKNRAAHLVLKRFEAVQEPFAPAPAEGAFVTGDRPGQVLFDGTGLGSVWLPNARREGAFWRDAVLEGDSRGGDAQTGAALRIGWSEPKTGDYLGIVSPEAVLWLDGLHGSGEAALQVGIDPAATGDFEISLSGRYTLPGNLSDNDSYVLRFRRQPDGGYSALSSRRAGEKQGVRTETLAALPKSIRLVLRPGRVRVEAEGVNSDWLVWPEAAEGAGLRMAVHAVADFEGKGALALREIRRAGRAEPPAPAAAPAPGVAPLPEKALFTPPMGPGWRGLSSGAAEFAKLSMAGPKSFLLRRRSPVPDWSRIALVGPEPALVLDYRLDSTPYDLTLSVRPPSDPGPDFGMRLFLSEDPERHEDSAKAVLTLEVPRQGPDAGALVVQFHTGHFSYDHWRRVLPAAWWRAHWDGKVTLRFETGAISVWLAGRPIMRGRTAVAVRGRTLWPVITPGGIEKTAPGQVNLLALSAGWATPGGMDAAERLRLIDDDAFAAADFVDALSADLKGD
;
A
#
# COMPACT_ATOMS: atom_id res chain seq x y z
N MET A 1 33.06 -12.23 55.42
CA MET A 1 33.67 -11.07 56.09
C MET A 1 32.78 -9.88 55.75
N SER A 2 31.88 -9.48 56.67
CA SER A 2 32.09 -8.39 57.67
C SER A 2 32.10 -7.02 57.01
N PHE A 3 31.37 -5.96 57.40
CA PHE A 3 30.50 -5.59 58.53
C PHE A 3 29.79 -4.28 58.03
N CYS A 4 28.48 -4.03 58.28
CA CYS A 4 27.93 -3.03 59.25
C CYS A 4 28.30 -1.54 59.00
N SER A 5 27.51 -0.50 59.26
CA SER A 5 26.17 -0.31 59.86
C SER A 5 25.78 1.19 59.86
N GLY A 6 24.46 1.46 59.88
CA GLY A 6 23.82 2.48 60.74
C GLY A 6 23.38 3.81 60.10
N ALA A 7 22.31 4.49 60.54
CA ALA A 7 21.29 4.27 61.59
C ALA A 7 20.22 5.41 61.43
N PHE A 8 18.91 5.13 61.39
CA PHE A 8 17.87 5.23 62.45
C PHE A 8 17.09 6.56 62.66
N GLY A 9 15.76 6.41 62.79
CA GLY A 9 14.79 7.32 63.42
C GLY A 9 13.39 7.24 62.78
N SER A 10 12.53 6.22 63.02
CA SER A 10 11.58 6.00 64.15
C SER A 10 10.52 7.12 64.29
N ILE A 11 9.19 6.91 64.22
CA ILE A 11 8.31 6.25 65.22
C ILE A 11 6.84 6.13 64.70
N ARG A 12 6.27 4.91 64.78
CA ARG A 12 4.92 4.43 65.28
C ARG A 12 3.61 5.09 64.76
N VAL A 13 2.45 4.43 64.61
CA VAL A 13 1.91 3.08 64.88
C VAL A 13 0.51 3.06 64.20
N TRP A 14 0.12 1.96 63.54
CA TRP A 14 -1.18 1.28 63.75
C TRP A 14 -1.07 -0.14 63.21
N LEU A 15 -1.15 -1.08 64.16
CA LEU A 15 -1.19 -2.52 64.00
C LEU A 15 -2.66 -2.92 64.19
N ARG A 16 -3.29 -3.58 63.22
CA ARG A 16 -4.36 -4.60 63.36
C ARG A 16 -5.02 -4.89 62.01
N ALA A 17 -4.71 -6.05 61.43
CA ALA A 17 -5.60 -6.99 60.73
C ALA A 17 -4.78 -7.87 59.76
N GLY A 18 -3.92 -8.71 60.33
CA GLY A 18 -3.56 -9.96 59.66
C GLY A 18 -4.70 -10.96 59.82
N ILE A 19 -4.88 -11.81 58.81
CA ILE A 19 -5.89 -12.89 58.65
C ILE A 19 -7.19 -12.43 57.96
N VAL A 20 -7.16 -12.26 56.61
CA VAL A 20 -8.29 -12.58 55.69
C VAL A 20 -7.80 -12.98 54.27
N LEU A 21 -6.59 -12.64 53.81
CA LEU A 21 -6.18 -12.93 52.42
C LEU A 21 -5.54 -14.33 52.18
N ALA A 22 -6.14 -15.39 52.72
CA ALA A 22 -5.72 -16.78 52.48
C ALA A 22 -6.88 -17.74 52.16
N LEU A 23 -8.09 -17.23 51.83
CA LEU A 23 -9.30 -18.04 51.67
C LEU A 23 -10.04 -17.90 50.33
N CYS A 24 -9.43 -17.33 49.28
CA CYS A 24 -10.05 -17.26 47.94
C CYS A 24 -9.27 -17.94 46.81
N ALA A 25 -8.17 -18.64 47.10
CA ALA A 25 -7.63 -19.63 46.17
C ALA A 25 -8.36 -20.96 46.39
N GLY A 26 -9.65 -20.98 46.06
CA GLY A 26 -10.33 -22.26 45.85
C GLY A 26 -9.59 -23.01 44.76
N PRO A 27 -9.51 -24.36 44.81
CA PRO A 27 -9.02 -25.11 43.66
C PRO A 27 -9.81 -24.63 42.45
N LEU A 28 -9.13 -24.15 41.41
CA LEU A 28 -9.73 -23.88 40.11
C LEU A 28 -10.40 -25.19 39.71
N GLY A 29 -11.71 -25.28 39.95
CA GLY A 29 -12.50 -26.41 39.53
C GLY A 29 -12.29 -26.52 38.03
N ALA A 30 -12.01 -27.73 37.54
CA ALA A 30 -11.87 -27.97 36.11
C ALA A 30 -13.03 -27.28 35.39
N GLN A 31 -12.71 -26.23 34.63
CA GLN A 31 -13.73 -25.51 33.87
C GLN A 31 -14.36 -26.53 32.92
N PRO A 32 -15.69 -26.58 32.81
CA PRO A 32 -16.32 -27.46 31.85
C PRO A 32 -15.77 -27.12 30.46
N MET A 33 -15.45 -28.13 29.66
CA MET A 33 -14.95 -27.95 28.30
C MET A 33 -16.07 -28.27 27.30
N GLN A 34 -16.04 -27.61 26.14
CA GLN A 34 -16.96 -27.84 25.04
C GLN A 34 -16.19 -28.33 23.82
N ASP A 35 -16.73 -29.36 23.16
CA ASP A 35 -16.10 -30.03 22.02
C ASP A 35 -16.45 -29.34 20.70
N TYR A 36 -15.46 -29.22 19.82
CA TYR A 36 -15.59 -28.69 18.48
C TYR A 36 -14.88 -29.59 17.47
N ASP A 37 -15.53 -29.84 16.35
CA ASP A 37 -14.96 -30.57 15.22
C ASP A 37 -14.74 -29.63 14.04
N LEU A 38 -13.56 -29.72 13.44
CA LEU A 38 -13.15 -28.99 12.26
C LEU A 38 -12.45 -29.93 11.28
N ARG A 39 -13.25 -30.64 10.49
CA ARG A 39 -12.82 -31.71 9.58
C ARG A 39 -12.11 -32.84 10.33
N SER A 40 -10.81 -33.04 10.08
CA SER A 40 -10.01 -34.06 10.76
C SER A 40 -9.36 -33.56 12.06
N ALA A 41 -9.56 -32.29 12.42
CA ALA A 41 -9.20 -31.76 13.72
C ALA A 41 -10.41 -31.80 14.66
N ALA A 42 -10.19 -32.21 15.91
CA ALA A 42 -11.12 -32.05 17.01
C ALA A 42 -10.39 -31.32 18.14
N PHE A 43 -11.09 -30.43 18.85
CA PHE A 43 -10.49 -29.68 19.95
C PHE A 43 -11.52 -29.29 21.03
N HIS A 44 -11.02 -28.95 22.21
CA HIS A 44 -11.84 -28.51 23.34
C HIS A 44 -11.60 -27.03 23.66
N VAL A 45 -12.66 -26.29 23.93
CA VAL A 45 -12.62 -24.88 24.36
C VAL A 45 -13.33 -24.74 25.71
N PRO A 46 -12.89 -23.87 26.66
CA PRO A 46 -13.57 -23.72 27.93
C PRO A 46 -15.00 -23.22 27.73
N ALA A 47 -15.95 -23.84 28.42
CA ALA A 47 -17.35 -23.48 28.33
C ALA A 47 -17.56 -22.03 28.76
N GLY A 48 -18.33 -21.29 27.96
CA GLY A 48 -18.59 -19.86 28.13
C GLY A 48 -17.80 -18.97 27.17
N TRP A 49 -16.77 -19.50 26.49
CA TRP A 49 -16.16 -18.77 25.37
C TRP A 49 -17.16 -18.63 24.24
N THR A 50 -17.19 -17.45 23.62
CA THR A 50 -18.15 -17.15 22.55
C THR A 50 -17.48 -17.37 21.21
N VAL A 51 -18.12 -18.11 20.32
CA VAL A 51 -17.71 -18.20 18.91
C VAL A 51 -17.94 -16.82 18.28
N THR A 52 -16.86 -16.12 17.96
CA THR A 52 -16.91 -14.78 17.34
C THR A 52 -16.93 -14.86 15.82
N TYR A 53 -16.38 -15.93 15.26
CA TYR A 53 -16.40 -16.22 13.84
C TYR A 53 -16.39 -17.74 13.62
N SER A 54 -17.05 -18.18 12.56
CA SER A 54 -16.98 -19.57 12.11
C SER A 54 -17.13 -19.63 10.60
N SER A 55 -16.29 -20.43 9.96
CA SER A 55 -16.43 -20.84 8.57
C SER A 55 -16.49 -22.35 8.51
N ARG A 56 -17.53 -22.89 7.87
CA ARG A 56 -17.78 -24.34 7.80
C ARG A 56 -16.52 -25.10 7.40
N ASP A 57 -16.15 -26.14 8.13
CA ASP A 57 -14.99 -26.99 7.83
C ASP A 57 -13.63 -26.26 7.70
N ARG A 58 -13.54 -24.95 7.96
CA ARG A 58 -12.33 -24.15 7.74
C ARG A 58 -11.81 -23.44 8.98
N GLU A 59 -12.66 -22.79 9.77
CA GLU A 59 -12.19 -21.91 10.84
C GLU A 59 -13.22 -21.76 11.97
N TYR A 60 -12.72 -21.67 13.19
CA TYR A 60 -13.43 -21.16 14.35
C TYR A 60 -12.57 -20.15 15.10
N ASP A 61 -13.19 -19.02 15.46
CA ASP A 61 -12.60 -18.04 16.36
C ASP A 61 -13.45 -17.94 17.62
N PHE A 62 -12.76 -17.87 18.75
CA PHE A 62 -13.37 -17.76 20.06
C PHE A 62 -12.83 -16.54 20.81
N ALA A 63 -13.68 -15.91 21.61
CA ALA A 63 -13.28 -14.91 22.60
C ALA A 63 -13.63 -15.38 24.01
N SER A 64 -12.70 -15.19 24.94
CA SER A 64 -12.94 -15.48 26.36
C SER A 64 -13.96 -14.50 26.95
N PRO A 65 -14.75 -14.89 27.97
CA PRO A 65 -15.76 -14.02 28.59
C PRO A 65 -15.23 -12.71 29.18
N ASP A 66 -13.95 -12.69 29.56
CA ASP A 66 -13.25 -11.54 30.12
C ASP A 66 -12.53 -10.70 29.05
N GLY A 67 -12.60 -11.10 27.78
CA GLY A 67 -11.97 -10.41 26.64
C GLY A 67 -10.43 -10.46 26.63
N ARG A 68 -9.80 -11.23 27.53
CA ARG A 68 -8.34 -11.31 27.65
C ARG A 68 -7.68 -12.22 26.61
N TYR A 69 -8.43 -13.19 26.08
CA TYR A 69 -7.93 -14.20 25.15
C TYR A 69 -8.81 -14.31 23.92
N GLN A 70 -8.16 -14.60 22.79
CA GLN A 70 -8.81 -15.12 21.60
C GLN A 70 -8.16 -16.45 21.22
N LEU A 71 -8.94 -17.39 20.70
CA LEU A 71 -8.44 -18.66 20.20
C LEU A 71 -8.92 -18.84 18.77
N TRP A 72 -8.00 -19.09 17.84
CA TRP A 72 -8.31 -19.40 16.45
C TRP A 72 -7.90 -20.83 16.12
N ALA A 73 -8.77 -21.58 15.45
CA ALA A 73 -8.51 -22.93 14.98
C ALA A 73 -8.90 -23.02 13.50
N ARG A 74 -7.94 -23.25 12.60
CA ARG A 74 -8.20 -23.15 11.16
C ARG A 74 -7.37 -24.05 10.26
N TRP A 75 -7.96 -24.43 9.14
CA TRP A 75 -7.27 -24.99 7.98
C TRP A 75 -6.82 -23.85 7.07
N TRP A 76 -5.51 -23.74 6.89
CA TRP A 76 -4.85 -22.65 6.18
C TRP A 76 -4.06 -23.19 4.99
N LEU A 77 -4.13 -22.50 3.85
CA LEU A 77 -3.35 -22.84 2.67
C LEU A 77 -1.94 -22.25 2.86
N PRO A 78 -0.86 -23.03 2.74
CA PRO A 78 0.49 -22.54 3.01
C PRO A 78 1.05 -21.67 1.87
N ASP A 79 0.49 -20.47 1.70
CA ASP A 79 0.91 -19.46 0.73
C ASP A 79 2.01 -18.51 1.24
N GLU A 80 2.28 -18.53 2.54
CA GLU A 80 3.38 -17.81 3.19
C GLU A 80 4.31 -18.75 3.99
N PRO A 81 5.57 -18.39 4.24
CA PRO A 81 6.41 -19.18 5.15
C PRO A 81 5.97 -18.96 6.61
N LEU A 82 5.87 -20.04 7.41
CA LEU A 82 5.53 -19.96 8.85
C LEU A 82 6.63 -19.29 9.71
N LEU A 83 7.82 -19.07 9.15
CA LEU A 83 9.00 -18.53 9.83
C LEU A 83 9.66 -17.41 9.00
N GLY A 84 10.46 -16.58 9.66
CA GLY A 84 11.23 -15.50 9.02
C GLY A 84 10.75 -14.09 9.36
N PHE A 85 9.67 -13.96 10.15
CA PHE A 85 9.17 -12.69 10.65
C PHE A 85 9.95 -12.19 11.86
N ALA A 86 10.10 -10.87 11.97
CA ALA A 86 10.94 -10.22 12.98
C ALA A 86 10.33 -10.24 14.41
N ASP A 87 9.03 -10.50 14.51
CA ASP A 87 8.25 -10.61 15.74
C ASP A 87 8.20 -12.04 16.30
N ILE A 88 8.82 -13.02 15.63
CA ILE A 88 9.02 -14.37 16.17
C ILE A 88 10.06 -14.29 17.29
N VAL A 89 9.60 -14.48 18.53
CA VAL A 89 10.44 -14.50 19.72
C VAL A 89 11.14 -15.86 19.87
N ALA A 90 10.42 -16.94 19.59
CA ALA A 90 10.93 -18.30 19.66
C ALA A 90 10.09 -19.23 18.78
N HIS A 91 10.70 -20.33 18.34
CA HIS A 91 10.00 -21.45 17.74
C HIS A 91 10.68 -22.78 18.09
N GLU A 92 9.93 -23.87 18.06
CA GLU A 92 10.47 -25.22 18.22
C GLU A 92 9.55 -26.25 17.55
N THR A 93 10.10 -27.41 17.23
CA THR A 93 9.32 -28.56 16.74
C THR A 93 8.99 -29.49 17.90
N ARG A 94 7.74 -29.95 17.97
CA ARG A 94 7.26 -30.93 18.95
C ARG A 94 6.52 -32.08 18.25
N PRO A 95 6.75 -33.35 18.65
CA PRO A 95 5.92 -34.46 18.18
C PRO A 95 4.55 -34.40 18.88
N LEU A 96 3.49 -34.13 18.11
CA LEU A 96 2.11 -34.00 18.59
C LEU A 96 1.16 -34.69 17.62
N ALA A 97 0.13 -35.36 18.15
CA ALA A 97 -0.86 -36.08 17.34
C ALA A 97 -0.23 -37.09 16.35
N GLY A 98 0.89 -37.71 16.74
CA GLY A 98 1.61 -38.67 15.91
C GLY A 98 2.42 -38.08 14.75
N GLN A 99 2.62 -36.76 14.70
CA GLN A 99 3.42 -36.08 13.66
C GLN A 99 4.21 -34.89 14.22
N GLU A 100 5.11 -34.32 13.42
CA GLU A 100 5.82 -33.10 13.79
C GLU A 100 4.88 -31.89 13.70
N ALA A 101 4.88 -31.07 14.75
CA ALA A 101 4.19 -29.79 14.79
C ALA A 101 5.18 -28.68 15.16
N LEU A 102 5.02 -27.52 14.54
CA LEU A 102 5.82 -26.33 14.80
C LEU A 102 5.08 -25.45 15.82
N VAL A 103 5.73 -25.18 16.96
CA VAL A 103 5.27 -24.22 17.95
C VAL A 103 5.97 -22.90 17.69
N VAL A 104 5.21 -21.82 17.55
CA VAL A 104 5.74 -20.47 17.31
C VAL A 104 5.22 -19.51 18.39
N HIS A 105 6.13 -18.74 18.99
CA HIS A 105 5.79 -17.62 19.87
C HIS A 105 6.08 -16.33 19.11
N LEU A 106 5.03 -15.63 18.73
CA LEU A 106 5.08 -14.31 18.13
C LEU A 106 4.68 -13.25 19.18
N GLU A 107 5.37 -12.12 19.21
CA GLU A 107 5.05 -11.03 20.12
C GLU A 107 5.40 -9.68 19.51
N ASN A 108 4.40 -8.80 19.46
CA ASN A 108 4.56 -7.38 19.22
C ASN A 108 3.99 -6.57 20.41
N ASP A 109 3.99 -5.24 20.32
CA ASP A 109 3.57 -4.40 21.45
C ASP A 109 2.06 -4.49 21.77
N ALA A 110 1.23 -4.87 20.79
CA ALA A 110 -0.22 -4.97 20.96
C ALA A 110 -0.66 -6.40 21.33
N GLU A 111 -0.02 -7.41 20.75
CA GLU A 111 -0.48 -8.80 20.78
C GLU A 111 0.69 -9.79 20.94
N ARG A 112 0.44 -10.82 21.74
CA ARG A 112 1.24 -12.04 21.83
C ARG A 112 0.41 -13.18 21.26
N MET A 113 1.02 -14.01 20.42
CA MET A 113 0.42 -15.19 19.85
C MET A 113 1.28 -16.41 20.16
N LEU A 114 0.65 -17.44 20.71
CA LEU A 114 1.21 -18.79 20.81
C LEU A 114 0.52 -19.64 19.75
N GLU A 115 1.28 -20.07 18.75
CA GLU A 115 0.78 -20.79 17.59
C GLU A 115 1.31 -22.22 17.57
N LEU A 116 0.44 -23.13 17.16
CA LEU A 116 0.77 -24.50 16.79
C LEU A 116 0.39 -24.73 15.33
N ALA A 117 1.35 -25.09 14.49
CA ALA A 117 1.16 -25.40 13.09
C ALA A 117 1.50 -26.88 12.83
N PHE A 118 0.63 -27.59 12.11
CA PHE A 118 0.88 -28.97 11.68
C PHE A 118 1.23 -28.99 10.18
N PRO A 119 2.52 -29.07 9.80
CA PRO A 119 2.93 -28.81 8.41
C PRO A 119 2.46 -29.86 7.39
N LYS A 120 1.99 -31.02 7.86
CA LYS A 120 1.40 -32.03 6.97
C LYS A 120 0.07 -31.53 6.44
N THR A 121 0.01 -31.34 5.13
CA THR A 121 -1.24 -30.96 4.46
C THR A 121 -2.27 -32.09 4.51
N ASP A 122 -3.53 -31.72 4.65
CA ASP A 122 -4.65 -32.63 4.51
C ASP A 122 -4.96 -32.97 3.03
N VAL A 123 -6.10 -33.64 2.80
CA VAL A 123 -6.59 -33.99 1.45
C VAL A 123 -6.97 -32.77 0.59
N GLU A 124 -7.12 -31.59 1.17
CA GLU A 124 -7.42 -30.33 0.47
C GLU A 124 -6.16 -29.50 0.19
N GLY A 125 -4.98 -29.91 0.72
CA GLY A 125 -3.72 -29.18 0.59
C GLY A 125 -3.50 -28.13 1.67
N GLU A 126 -4.30 -28.15 2.74
CA GLU A 126 -4.27 -27.16 3.83
C GLU A 126 -3.55 -27.74 5.06
N ILE A 127 -2.90 -26.88 5.83
CA ILE A 127 -2.30 -27.23 7.13
C ILE A 127 -3.20 -26.75 8.27
N PHE A 128 -3.17 -27.45 9.41
CA PHE A 128 -3.95 -27.04 10.59
C PHE A 128 -3.14 -26.06 11.44
N LEU A 129 -3.71 -24.89 11.71
CA LEU A 129 -3.17 -23.87 12.60
C LEU A 129 -4.07 -23.72 13.82
N TRP A 130 -3.45 -23.57 14.99
CA TRP A 130 -4.12 -23.38 16.25
C TRP A 130 -3.41 -22.30 17.07
N GLN A 131 -4.07 -21.17 17.29
CA GLN A 131 -3.45 -19.91 17.73
C GLN A 131 -4.17 -19.35 18.96
N LEU A 132 -3.45 -19.16 20.07
CA LEU A 132 -3.96 -18.48 21.26
C LEU A 132 -3.36 -17.07 21.35
N ILE A 133 -4.20 -16.06 21.29
CA ILE A 133 -3.84 -14.64 21.21
C ILE A 133 -4.22 -13.93 22.50
N ALA A 134 -3.35 -13.05 22.99
CA ALA A 134 -3.62 -12.20 24.15
C ALA A 134 -2.80 -10.89 24.08
N ALA A 135 -3.28 -9.83 24.72
CA ALA A 135 -2.50 -8.60 24.85
C ALA A 135 -1.37 -8.79 25.90
N PRO A 136 -0.07 -8.58 25.56
CA PRO A 136 1.05 -8.77 26.48
C PRO A 136 0.92 -7.96 27.78
N ALA A 137 0.29 -6.78 27.69
CA ALA A 137 0.04 -5.88 28.80
C ALA A 137 -1.01 -6.39 29.81
N GLN A 138 -1.88 -7.31 29.41
CA GLN A 138 -2.98 -7.83 30.24
C GLN A 138 -2.75 -9.26 30.73
N VAL A 139 -1.93 -10.03 30.01
CA VAL A 139 -1.68 -11.45 30.29
C VAL A 139 -0.17 -11.72 30.39
N PRO A 140 0.34 -12.04 31.59
CA PRO A 140 1.71 -12.50 31.75
C PRO A 140 2.00 -13.75 30.90
N LEU A 141 3.21 -13.84 30.32
CA LEU A 141 3.60 -14.96 29.44
C LEU A 141 3.42 -16.34 30.11
N ALA A 142 3.68 -16.44 31.41
CA ALA A 142 3.50 -17.68 32.15
C ALA A 142 2.03 -18.12 32.22
N GLU A 143 1.10 -17.18 32.38
CA GLU A 143 -0.34 -17.45 32.37
C GLU A 143 -0.79 -17.86 30.96
N HIS A 144 -0.35 -17.13 29.93
CA HIS A 144 -0.67 -17.40 28.53
C HIS A 144 -0.20 -18.79 28.09
N ARG A 145 1.04 -19.16 28.45
CA ARG A 145 1.59 -20.51 28.20
C ARG A 145 0.84 -21.59 28.97
N ALA A 146 0.47 -21.34 30.23
CA ALA A 146 -0.28 -22.34 31.01
C ALA A 146 -1.64 -22.65 30.38
N LEU A 147 -2.36 -21.62 29.90
CA LEU A 147 -3.62 -21.83 29.18
C LEU A 147 -3.40 -22.52 27.83
N PHE A 148 -2.37 -22.13 27.08
CA PHE A 148 -2.02 -22.79 25.81
C PHE A 148 -1.77 -24.29 25.98
N GLU A 149 -0.97 -24.68 26.98
CA GLU A 149 -0.69 -26.09 27.27
C GLU A 149 -1.93 -26.83 27.80
N GLN A 150 -2.79 -26.18 28.58
CA GLN A 150 -4.06 -26.76 29.01
C GLN A 150 -4.98 -27.08 27.83
N LEU A 151 -5.11 -26.16 26.87
CA LEU A 151 -5.96 -26.35 25.70
C LEU A 151 -5.35 -27.33 24.69
N LEU A 152 -4.01 -27.39 24.59
CA LEU A 152 -3.28 -28.36 23.77
C LEU A 152 -3.67 -29.81 24.10
N ALA A 153 -3.94 -30.11 25.37
CA ALA A 153 -4.39 -31.44 25.80
C ALA A 153 -5.71 -31.88 25.17
N GLY A 154 -6.53 -30.93 24.69
CA GLY A 154 -7.80 -31.20 24.06
C GLY A 154 -7.76 -31.36 22.55
N ILE A 155 -6.62 -31.19 21.90
CA ILE A 155 -6.51 -31.29 20.45
C ILE A 155 -6.35 -32.75 20.03
N ALA A 156 -7.03 -33.16 18.96
CA ALA A 156 -6.78 -34.39 18.23
C ALA A 156 -6.76 -34.10 16.73
N LEU A 157 -5.86 -34.74 16.00
CA LEU A 157 -5.78 -34.64 14.54
C LEU A 157 -5.79 -36.02 13.92
N ASP A 158 -6.62 -36.23 12.90
CA ASP A 158 -6.89 -37.53 12.28
C ASP A 158 -7.26 -38.60 13.33
N GLY A 159 -7.96 -38.18 14.40
CA GLY A 159 -8.35 -39.04 15.53
C GLY A 159 -7.22 -39.36 16.52
N VAL A 160 -6.01 -38.81 16.35
CA VAL A 160 -4.87 -39.00 17.26
C VAL A 160 -4.77 -37.81 18.23
N PRO A 161 -4.89 -38.02 19.56
CA PRO A 161 -4.74 -36.95 20.54
C PRO A 161 -3.34 -36.31 20.51
N ALA A 162 -3.26 -34.99 20.66
CA ALA A 162 -2.02 -34.23 20.60
C ALA A 162 -1.00 -34.66 21.65
N LEU A 163 -1.45 -34.91 22.89
CA LEU A 163 -0.62 -35.32 24.02
C LEU A 163 -0.67 -36.84 24.31
N GLY A 164 -1.12 -37.66 23.36
CA GLY A 164 -1.12 -39.13 23.49
C GLY A 164 0.30 -39.71 23.42
N GLY A 165 0.69 -40.48 24.42
CA GLY A 165 2.03 -41.07 24.55
C GLY A 165 2.47 -41.82 23.29
N ALA A 166 3.62 -41.42 22.77
CA ALA A 166 4.28 -42.03 21.63
C ALA A 166 4.74 -43.46 21.97
N ASP A 167 3.97 -44.45 21.53
CA ASP A 167 4.59 -45.54 20.79
C ASP A 167 4.23 -45.32 19.31
N PRO A 168 5.22 -45.10 18.41
CA PRO A 168 4.92 -45.10 16.99
C PRO A 168 4.31 -46.47 16.64
N PRO A 169 3.17 -46.56 15.96
CA PRO A 169 2.63 -47.85 15.56
C PRO A 169 3.61 -48.49 14.55
N THR A 170 4.44 -49.43 15.00
CA THR A 170 5.18 -50.39 14.16
C THR A 170 4.28 -51.50 13.61
N THR A 171 2.98 -51.24 13.46
CA THR A 171 2.08 -52.15 12.77
C THR A 171 2.31 -51.96 11.27
N PRO A 172 2.72 -52.99 10.51
CA PRO A 172 2.62 -52.92 9.06
C PRO A 172 1.15 -52.62 8.75
N LEU A 173 0.91 -51.64 7.86
CA LEU A 173 -0.38 -51.43 7.25
C LEU A 173 -1.01 -52.81 6.97
N PRO A 174 -2.24 -53.09 7.43
CA PRO A 174 -2.93 -54.26 6.94
C PRO A 174 -2.95 -54.12 5.42
N GLU A 175 -2.38 -55.11 4.72
CA GLU A 175 -2.63 -55.28 3.29
C GLU A 175 -4.14 -55.19 3.13
N THR A 176 -4.59 -54.08 2.55
CA THR A 176 -5.99 -53.91 2.21
C THR A 176 -6.28 -55.05 1.24
N PRO A 177 -7.16 -56.02 1.57
CA PRO A 177 -7.43 -57.13 0.69
C PRO A 177 -7.87 -56.54 -0.63
N GLY A 178 -7.17 -56.90 -1.71
CA GLY A 178 -7.30 -56.37 -3.07
C GLY A 178 -8.70 -55.85 -3.35
N GLY A 179 -8.91 -54.59 -3.01
CA GLY A 179 -10.08 -53.84 -3.39
C GLY A 179 -9.86 -53.56 -4.85
N GLN A 180 -10.44 -54.40 -5.69
CA GLN A 180 -10.74 -54.03 -7.06
C GLN A 180 -11.45 -52.68 -6.99
N SER A 181 -10.69 -51.59 -7.11
CA SER A 181 -11.15 -50.37 -7.74
C SER A 181 -11.35 -50.73 -9.22
N GLY A 182 -12.33 -51.59 -9.47
CA GLY A 182 -13.16 -51.44 -10.64
C GLY A 182 -13.80 -50.08 -10.47
N TRP A 183 -13.10 -49.05 -10.93
CA TRP A 183 -13.76 -47.91 -11.52
C TRP A 183 -14.77 -48.53 -12.48
N LEU A 184 -16.03 -48.60 -12.06
CA LEU A 184 -17.11 -48.68 -13.01
C LEU A 184 -16.79 -47.56 -13.99
N ALA A 185 -16.54 -47.95 -15.25
CA ALA A 185 -16.46 -46.99 -16.32
C ALA A 185 -17.63 -46.03 -16.12
N PRO A 186 -17.41 -44.70 -16.16
CA PRO A 186 -18.49 -43.75 -16.06
C PRO A 186 -19.59 -44.22 -17.02
N PRO A 187 -20.88 -44.23 -16.61
CA PRO A 187 -21.95 -44.52 -17.55
C PRO A 187 -21.69 -43.67 -18.78
N ALA A 188 -21.70 -44.30 -19.96
CA ALA A 188 -21.43 -43.63 -21.22
C ALA A 188 -22.18 -42.28 -21.21
N PRO A 189 -21.48 -41.16 -21.50
CA PRO A 189 -22.09 -39.84 -21.42
C PRO A 189 -23.42 -39.90 -22.17
N PRO A 190 -24.53 -39.42 -21.59
CA PRO A 190 -25.77 -39.31 -22.33
C PRO A 190 -25.45 -38.57 -23.63
N ALA A 191 -25.93 -39.12 -24.75
CA ALA A 191 -25.63 -38.62 -26.09
C ALA A 191 -25.67 -37.08 -26.09
N ALA A 192 -24.58 -36.47 -26.58
CA ALA A 192 -24.39 -35.03 -26.61
C ALA A 192 -25.70 -34.33 -26.95
N ALA A 193 -26.24 -33.56 -25.99
CA ALA A 193 -27.38 -32.71 -26.25
C ALA A 193 -27.03 -31.80 -27.42
N ALA A 194 -27.98 -31.64 -28.34
CA ALA A 194 -27.81 -30.80 -29.52
C ALA A 194 -27.29 -29.40 -29.12
N PRO A 195 -26.41 -28.77 -29.93
CA PRO A 195 -25.90 -27.44 -29.65
C PRO A 195 -27.03 -26.46 -29.38
N PHE A 196 -26.91 -25.72 -28.28
CA PHE A 196 -27.88 -24.72 -27.88
C PHE A 196 -27.88 -23.58 -28.91
N THR A 197 -28.97 -23.49 -29.67
CA THR A 197 -29.22 -22.33 -30.55
C THR A 197 -29.92 -21.27 -29.72
N ALA A 198 -29.23 -20.14 -29.47
CA ALA A 198 -29.79 -19.03 -28.69
C ALA A 198 -31.13 -18.56 -29.30
N PRO A 199 -32.27 -18.69 -28.60
CA PRO A 199 -33.54 -18.22 -29.12
C PRO A 199 -33.58 -16.69 -29.01
N HIS A 200 -33.55 -16.00 -30.15
CA HIS A 200 -33.74 -14.54 -30.25
C HIS A 200 -35.22 -14.12 -30.14
N GLY A 201 -36.03 -14.82 -29.35
CA GLY A 201 -37.43 -14.46 -29.13
C GLY A 201 -38.08 -15.22 -27.98
N GLY A 202 -38.44 -14.51 -26.90
CA GLY A 202 -39.42 -14.95 -25.91
C GLY A 202 -39.07 -16.17 -25.06
N ALA A 203 -37.79 -16.39 -24.71
CA ALA A 203 -37.42 -17.47 -23.80
C ALA A 203 -38.20 -17.35 -22.46
N PRO A 204 -38.71 -18.47 -21.91
CA PRO A 204 -39.39 -18.44 -20.62
C PRO A 204 -38.47 -17.83 -19.55
N ARG A 205 -39.06 -17.01 -18.68
CA ARG A 205 -38.37 -16.36 -17.57
C ARG A 205 -38.97 -16.89 -16.28
N TYR A 206 -38.12 -17.09 -15.28
CA TYR A 206 -38.59 -17.15 -13.90
C TYR A 206 -38.97 -15.74 -13.49
N THR A 207 -40.15 -15.60 -12.88
CA THR A 207 -40.60 -14.36 -12.24
C THR A 207 -40.88 -14.68 -10.78
N ASP A 208 -40.27 -13.91 -9.87
CA ASP A 208 -40.55 -14.01 -8.44
C ASP A 208 -42.06 -13.86 -8.18
N ALA A 209 -42.58 -14.51 -7.13
CA ALA A 209 -44.01 -14.55 -6.84
C ALA A 209 -44.63 -13.15 -6.62
N THR A 210 -43.83 -12.17 -6.19
CA THR A 210 -44.25 -10.78 -6.01
C THR A 210 -43.93 -9.88 -7.20
N GLY A 211 -43.30 -10.43 -8.23
CA GLY A 211 -42.75 -9.67 -9.35
C GLY A 211 -41.54 -8.82 -8.95
N ALA A 212 -40.86 -9.13 -7.83
CA ALA A 212 -39.73 -8.33 -7.36
C ALA A 212 -38.51 -8.41 -8.30
N PHE A 213 -38.34 -9.52 -9.02
CA PHE A 213 -37.34 -9.67 -10.07
C PHE A 213 -37.71 -10.80 -11.04
N SER A 214 -36.99 -10.87 -12.16
CA SER A 214 -37.06 -11.99 -13.12
C SER A 214 -35.70 -12.31 -13.72
N LEU A 215 -35.52 -13.55 -14.19
CA LEU A 215 -34.31 -14.00 -14.90
C LEU A 215 -34.66 -15.07 -15.94
N PRO A 216 -33.84 -15.25 -17.00
CA PRO A 216 -34.06 -16.31 -17.99
C PRO A 216 -34.11 -17.70 -17.33
N LEU A 217 -35.10 -18.52 -17.73
CA LEU A 217 -35.26 -19.89 -17.26
C LEU A 217 -35.12 -20.83 -18.47
N PRO A 218 -33.96 -21.44 -18.69
CA PRO A 218 -33.79 -22.34 -19.83
C PRO A 218 -34.74 -23.54 -19.75
N ALA A 219 -35.10 -24.09 -20.91
CA ALA A 219 -36.01 -25.23 -20.99
C ALA A 219 -35.49 -26.43 -20.17
N GLY A 220 -36.37 -27.02 -19.35
CA GLY A 220 -36.04 -28.16 -18.50
C GLY A 220 -35.39 -27.82 -17.15
N TRP A 221 -34.98 -26.57 -16.92
CA TRP A 221 -34.45 -26.14 -15.62
C TRP A 221 -35.57 -26.08 -14.57
N THR A 222 -35.22 -26.41 -13.33
CA THR A 222 -36.14 -26.34 -12.18
C THR A 222 -35.81 -25.12 -11.31
N SER A 223 -36.80 -24.54 -10.64
CA SER A 223 -36.63 -23.34 -9.79
C SER A 223 -37.10 -23.60 -8.35
N PHE A 224 -36.31 -23.17 -7.36
CA PHE A 224 -36.62 -23.25 -5.94
C PHE A 224 -36.55 -21.84 -5.34
N ALA A 225 -37.68 -21.28 -4.94
CA ALA A 225 -37.74 -19.95 -4.33
C ALA A 225 -37.69 -20.04 -2.80
N THR A 226 -37.04 -19.07 -2.16
CA THR A 226 -36.98 -18.94 -0.69
C THR A 226 -37.13 -17.48 -0.31
N GLU A 227 -37.80 -17.21 0.81
CA GLU A 227 -37.99 -15.86 1.32
C GLU A 227 -37.50 -15.81 2.77
N ALA A 228 -36.72 -14.76 3.08
CA ALA A 228 -36.25 -14.44 4.41
C ALA A 228 -36.51 -12.94 4.70
N PRO A 229 -36.48 -12.49 5.96
CA PRO A 229 -36.68 -11.08 6.28
C PRO A 229 -35.72 -10.17 5.50
N GLY A 230 -36.29 -9.29 4.68
CA GLY A 230 -35.55 -8.38 3.80
C GLY A 230 -34.92 -9.03 2.55
N LEU A 231 -35.13 -10.31 2.27
CA LEU A 231 -34.41 -11.03 1.20
C LEU A 231 -35.31 -12.01 0.44
N ARG A 232 -35.27 -11.93 -0.89
CA ARG A 232 -35.93 -12.89 -1.80
C ARG A 232 -34.90 -13.63 -2.61
N GLU A 233 -34.97 -14.96 -2.62
CA GLU A 233 -34.00 -15.83 -3.25
C GLU A 233 -34.66 -16.80 -4.24
N VAL A 234 -33.96 -17.13 -5.32
CA VAL A 234 -34.30 -18.27 -6.18
C VAL A 234 -33.04 -19.03 -6.57
N VAL A 235 -33.14 -20.36 -6.57
CA VAL A 235 -32.14 -21.27 -7.11
C VAL A 235 -32.71 -21.93 -8.37
N LEU A 236 -32.03 -21.76 -9.51
CA LEU A 236 -32.32 -22.48 -10.74
C LEU A 236 -31.33 -23.65 -10.88
N VAL A 237 -31.81 -24.83 -11.22
CA VAL A 237 -30.98 -26.05 -11.30
C VAL A 237 -31.18 -26.70 -12.66
N SER A 238 -30.06 -27.03 -13.31
CA SER A 238 -30.07 -27.74 -14.60
C SER A 238 -30.67 -29.15 -14.46
N PRO A 239 -31.24 -29.74 -15.55
CA PRO A 239 -31.79 -31.09 -15.51
C PRO A 239 -30.81 -32.16 -14.99
N GLY A 240 -29.53 -32.04 -15.36
CA GLY A 240 -28.47 -32.96 -14.94
C GLY A 240 -27.86 -32.64 -13.56
N ARG A 241 -28.30 -31.56 -12.92
CA ARG A 241 -27.67 -30.99 -11.71
C ARG A 241 -26.17 -30.70 -11.86
N ASP A 242 -25.71 -30.52 -13.08
CA ASP A 242 -24.34 -30.15 -13.41
C ASP A 242 -24.10 -28.63 -13.35
N ALA A 243 -25.15 -27.83 -13.23
CA ALA A 243 -25.09 -26.40 -13.03
C ALA A 243 -26.25 -25.84 -12.19
N LEU A 244 -26.01 -24.68 -11.57
CA LEU A 244 -26.95 -23.98 -10.70
C LEU A 244 -26.79 -22.46 -10.84
N VAL A 245 -27.90 -21.73 -10.73
CA VAL A 245 -27.90 -20.26 -10.59
C VAL A 245 -28.61 -19.88 -9.31
N LEU A 246 -27.93 -19.20 -8.39
CA LEU A 246 -28.53 -18.53 -7.23
C LEU A 246 -28.73 -17.06 -7.58
N ALA A 247 -29.93 -16.54 -7.38
CA ALA A 247 -30.22 -15.12 -7.47
C ALA A 247 -30.92 -14.65 -6.19
N ALA A 248 -30.46 -13.54 -5.63
CA ALA A 248 -31.03 -12.94 -4.44
C ALA A 248 -31.21 -11.43 -4.61
N LEU A 249 -32.33 -10.90 -4.15
CA LEU A 249 -32.66 -9.48 -4.14
C LEU A 249 -32.94 -9.03 -2.71
N ALA A 250 -32.25 -7.98 -2.26
CA ALA A 250 -32.39 -7.46 -0.91
C ALA A 250 -33.31 -6.22 -0.85
N SER A 251 -33.95 -6.06 0.30
CA SER A 251 -34.85 -4.96 0.66
C SER A 251 -34.60 -4.56 2.11
N ALA A 252 -34.96 -3.32 2.47
CA ALA A 252 -34.78 -2.84 3.84
C ALA A 252 -35.71 -3.59 4.80
N ASP A 253 -35.18 -4.03 5.94
CA ASP A 253 -35.91 -4.80 6.94
C ASP A 253 -35.30 -4.64 8.34
N GLY A 254 -36.15 -4.58 9.37
CA GLY A 254 -35.70 -4.55 10.77
C GLY A 254 -34.74 -3.40 11.14
N GLY A 255 -34.88 -2.23 10.50
CA GLY A 255 -33.97 -1.08 10.71
C GLY A 255 -32.62 -1.20 10.00
N ARG A 256 -32.40 -2.26 9.21
CA ARG A 256 -31.25 -2.43 8.31
C ARG A 256 -31.62 -1.94 6.91
N SER A 257 -30.67 -1.30 6.23
CA SER A 257 -30.81 -0.96 4.81
C SER A 257 -30.73 -2.20 3.93
N ALA A 258 -31.29 -2.14 2.70
CA ALA A 258 -31.21 -3.24 1.73
C ALA A 258 -29.77 -3.68 1.44
N ARG A 259 -28.83 -2.71 1.40
CA ARG A 259 -27.40 -2.98 1.27
C ARG A 259 -26.85 -3.83 2.42
N GLN A 260 -27.17 -3.47 3.67
CA GLN A 260 -26.71 -4.23 4.83
C GLN A 260 -27.29 -5.66 4.83
N VAL A 261 -28.56 -5.82 4.47
CA VAL A 261 -29.17 -7.15 4.33
C VAL A 261 -28.44 -7.98 3.26
N LEU A 262 -28.05 -7.37 2.13
CA LEU A 262 -27.28 -8.05 1.10
C LEU A 262 -25.86 -8.40 1.54
N GLU A 263 -25.19 -7.52 2.30
CA GLU A 263 -23.85 -7.75 2.84
C GLU A 263 -23.86 -8.92 3.84
N ASP A 264 -24.84 -8.95 4.76
CA ASP A 264 -25.06 -10.06 5.69
C ASP A 264 -25.28 -11.38 4.93
N PHE A 265 -26.13 -11.36 3.90
CA PHE A 265 -26.39 -12.51 3.04
C PHE A 265 -25.13 -12.98 2.31
N THR A 266 -24.36 -12.05 1.75
CA THR A 266 -23.15 -12.36 1.00
C THR A 266 -22.10 -13.02 1.91
N ALA A 267 -21.92 -12.50 3.12
CA ALA A 267 -21.02 -13.10 4.11
C ALA A 267 -21.42 -14.54 4.43
N ARG A 268 -22.72 -14.79 4.67
CA ARG A 268 -23.26 -16.14 4.89
C ARG A 268 -22.97 -17.07 3.71
N ILE A 269 -23.17 -16.60 2.48
CA ILE A 269 -22.89 -17.40 1.28
C ILE A 269 -21.41 -17.79 1.19
N TYR A 270 -20.49 -16.85 1.41
CA TYR A 270 -19.05 -17.15 1.37
C TYR A 270 -18.60 -18.11 2.48
N ASN A 271 -19.14 -17.97 3.69
CA ASN A 271 -18.73 -18.79 4.83
C ASN A 271 -19.33 -20.21 4.77
N ASP A 272 -20.60 -20.33 4.39
CA ASP A 272 -21.35 -21.57 4.59
C ASP A 272 -21.57 -22.37 3.29
N THR A 273 -21.54 -21.69 2.14
CA THR A 273 -22.05 -22.24 0.88
C THR A 273 -20.99 -22.33 -0.22
N LEU A 274 -20.26 -21.24 -0.44
CA LEU A 274 -19.32 -21.06 -1.54
C LEU A 274 -17.96 -20.64 -1.00
N GLN A 275 -17.14 -21.63 -0.64
CA GLN A 275 -15.80 -21.35 -0.11
C GLN A 275 -14.80 -21.25 -1.25
N ALA A 276 -14.44 -20.02 -1.60
CA ALA A 276 -13.45 -19.74 -2.63
C ALA A 276 -12.08 -20.33 -2.26
N ARG A 277 -11.49 -21.08 -3.20
CA ARG A 277 -10.15 -21.68 -3.09
C ARG A 277 -9.14 -20.93 -3.95
N SER A 278 -9.56 -20.48 -5.12
CA SER A 278 -8.76 -19.65 -6.03
C SER A 278 -9.66 -18.66 -6.75
N ILE A 279 -9.10 -17.52 -7.15
CA ILE A 279 -9.73 -16.58 -8.08
C ILE A 279 -9.17 -16.88 -9.47
N GLU A 280 -10.06 -17.21 -10.39
CA GLU A 280 -9.74 -17.60 -11.77
C GLU A 280 -9.90 -16.43 -12.74
N GLY A 281 -10.73 -15.45 -12.39
CA GLY A 281 -11.05 -14.33 -13.25
C GLY A 281 -11.86 -13.25 -12.55
N GLU A 282 -11.88 -12.07 -13.16
CA GLU A 282 -12.63 -10.90 -12.69
C GLU A 282 -13.21 -10.16 -13.90
N GLY A 283 -14.39 -9.58 -13.73
CA GLY A 283 -15.11 -8.88 -14.80
C GLY A 283 -16.11 -7.85 -14.26
N TRP A 284 -16.60 -7.00 -15.17
CA TRP A 284 -17.60 -5.97 -14.83
C TRP A 284 -18.78 -5.90 -15.81
N PRO A 285 -19.61 -6.96 -15.90
CA PRO A 285 -20.77 -6.97 -16.80
C PRO A 285 -21.80 -5.89 -16.42
N ARG A 286 -22.63 -5.51 -17.40
CA ARG A 286 -23.81 -4.67 -17.13
C ARG A 286 -25.02 -5.56 -16.91
N ILE A 287 -25.54 -5.57 -15.69
CA ILE A 287 -26.74 -6.33 -15.32
C ILE A 287 -27.78 -5.33 -14.82
N ALA A 288 -28.99 -5.37 -15.38
CA ALA A 288 -30.05 -4.42 -15.07
C ALA A 288 -29.61 -2.94 -15.16
N GLY A 289 -28.79 -2.60 -16.17
CA GLY A 289 -28.26 -1.24 -16.37
C GLY A 289 -27.14 -0.83 -15.40
N THR A 290 -26.84 -1.64 -14.38
CA THR A 290 -25.79 -1.38 -13.39
C THR A 290 -24.51 -2.11 -13.78
N ARG A 291 -23.34 -1.47 -13.62
CA ARG A 291 -22.04 -2.15 -13.78
C ARG A 291 -21.79 -2.97 -12.52
N VAL A 292 -21.71 -4.28 -12.66
CA VAL A 292 -21.65 -5.24 -11.55
C VAL A 292 -20.25 -5.78 -11.42
N HIS A 293 -19.70 -5.86 -10.20
CA HIS A 293 -18.43 -6.55 -9.98
C HIS A 293 -18.67 -8.06 -10.00
N ALA A 294 -17.95 -8.76 -10.87
CA ALA A 294 -18.05 -10.20 -11.05
C ALA A 294 -16.69 -10.87 -10.84
N VAL A 295 -16.64 -11.92 -10.04
CA VAL A 295 -15.41 -12.70 -9.79
C VAL A 295 -15.69 -14.16 -10.09
N GLU A 296 -14.81 -14.80 -10.86
CA GLU A 296 -14.79 -16.24 -11.05
C GLU A 296 -13.86 -16.88 -10.02
N THR A 297 -14.35 -17.89 -9.32
CA THR A 297 -13.57 -18.67 -8.36
C THR A 297 -13.68 -20.16 -8.65
N VAL A 298 -12.66 -20.93 -8.29
CA VAL A 298 -12.86 -22.35 -7.96
C VAL A 298 -13.27 -22.38 -6.51
N SER A 299 -14.47 -22.91 -6.22
CA SER A 299 -14.99 -22.97 -4.87
C SER A 299 -15.32 -24.40 -4.47
N LYS A 300 -15.17 -24.69 -3.18
CA LYS A 300 -15.89 -25.80 -2.57
C LYS A 300 -17.36 -25.40 -2.46
N VAL A 301 -18.24 -26.26 -2.96
CA VAL A 301 -19.67 -26.00 -3.09
C VAL A 301 -20.43 -26.89 -2.12
N TYR A 302 -21.08 -26.26 -1.16
CA TYR A 302 -22.04 -26.91 -0.26
C TYR A 302 -23.47 -26.75 -0.79
N PRO A 303 -24.46 -27.49 -0.24
CA PRO A 303 -25.83 -27.37 -0.70
C PRO A 303 -26.35 -25.93 -0.61
N ILE A 304 -26.87 -25.40 -1.72
CA ILE A 304 -27.43 -24.04 -1.82
C ILE A 304 -28.95 -24.14 -1.73
N ASN A 305 -29.56 -23.57 -0.69
CA ASN A 305 -31.00 -23.73 -0.40
C ASN A 305 -31.45 -25.20 -0.46
N SER A 306 -30.69 -26.07 0.21
CA SER A 306 -30.89 -27.54 0.26
C SER A 306 -30.68 -28.27 -1.08
N VAL A 307 -30.21 -27.59 -2.13
CA VAL A 307 -29.84 -28.22 -3.40
C VAL A 307 -28.38 -28.62 -3.37
N ALA A 308 -28.11 -29.92 -3.29
CA ALA A 308 -26.78 -30.50 -3.43
C ALA A 308 -26.44 -30.77 -4.91
N LEU A 309 -25.24 -30.37 -5.33
CA LEU A 309 -24.66 -30.71 -6.63
C LEU A 309 -23.83 -32.00 -6.53
N PRO A 310 -23.65 -32.76 -7.61
CA PRO A 310 -22.93 -34.05 -7.59
C PRO A 310 -21.41 -33.90 -7.48
N TYR A 311 -20.90 -32.68 -7.33
CA TYR A 311 -19.49 -32.36 -7.16
C TYR A 311 -19.29 -31.46 -5.94
N ALA A 312 -18.21 -31.70 -5.20
CA ALA A 312 -17.85 -30.90 -4.04
C ALA A 312 -17.07 -29.62 -4.41
N ARG A 313 -16.50 -29.56 -5.62
CA ARG A 313 -15.76 -28.41 -6.15
C ARG A 313 -16.37 -27.98 -7.48
N GLY A 314 -16.55 -26.69 -7.67
CA GLY A 314 -17.13 -26.12 -8.89
C GLY A 314 -16.48 -24.78 -9.26
N ARG A 315 -16.63 -24.39 -10.53
CA ARG A 315 -16.33 -23.03 -10.99
C ARG A 315 -17.55 -22.15 -10.74
N VAL A 316 -17.33 -21.03 -10.06
CA VAL A 316 -18.39 -20.15 -9.60
C VAL A 316 -18.12 -18.73 -10.08
N TRP A 317 -19.06 -18.14 -10.82
CA TRP A 317 -19.09 -16.69 -10.99
C TRP A 317 -19.98 -16.08 -9.93
N ILE A 318 -19.49 -15.06 -9.23
CA ILE A 318 -20.23 -14.31 -8.21
C ILE A 318 -20.36 -12.88 -8.70
N TYR A 319 -21.60 -12.38 -8.80
CA TYR A 319 -21.94 -11.05 -9.30
C TYR A 319 -22.59 -10.25 -8.16
N ARG A 320 -22.04 -9.08 -7.85
CA ARG A 320 -22.48 -8.25 -6.71
C ARG A 320 -22.78 -6.82 -7.11
N ALA A 321 -23.96 -6.33 -6.75
CA ALA A 321 -24.38 -4.95 -6.99
C ALA A 321 -24.99 -4.33 -5.71
N PRO A 322 -24.19 -4.12 -4.64
CA PRO A 322 -24.69 -3.59 -3.37
C PRO A 322 -25.21 -2.15 -3.48
N ASP A 323 -24.73 -1.39 -4.46
CA ASP A 323 -25.08 0.01 -4.70
C ASP A 323 -26.15 0.20 -5.79
N ALA A 324 -26.71 -0.90 -6.32
CA ALA A 324 -27.83 -0.79 -7.25
C ALA A 324 -29.07 -0.23 -6.53
N PRO A 325 -29.98 0.48 -7.23
CA PRO A 325 -31.24 0.93 -6.65
C PRO A 325 -32.05 -0.19 -5.97
N ALA A 326 -31.90 -1.42 -6.48
CA ALA A 326 -32.37 -2.64 -5.84
C ALA A 326 -31.16 -3.59 -5.68
N PRO A 327 -30.51 -3.63 -4.50
CA PRO A 327 -29.29 -4.42 -4.29
C PRO A 327 -29.51 -5.91 -4.52
N PHE A 328 -28.63 -6.54 -5.31
CA PHE A 328 -28.74 -7.96 -5.66
C PHE A 328 -27.41 -8.71 -5.64
N PHE A 329 -27.52 -10.03 -5.51
CA PHE A 329 -26.44 -11.01 -5.58
C PHE A 329 -26.82 -12.12 -6.57
N LEU A 330 -25.91 -12.48 -7.47
CA LEU A 330 -26.05 -13.66 -8.31
C LEU A 330 -24.83 -14.56 -8.15
N ALA A 331 -25.03 -15.88 -8.16
CA ALA A 331 -23.94 -16.84 -8.31
C ALA A 331 -24.30 -17.89 -9.36
N THR A 332 -23.41 -18.14 -10.31
CA THR A 332 -23.56 -19.25 -11.26
C THR A 332 -22.52 -20.31 -10.95
N VAL A 333 -22.96 -21.53 -10.65
CA VAL A 333 -22.11 -22.66 -10.25
C VAL A 333 -22.14 -23.71 -11.36
N ARG A 334 -20.97 -24.24 -11.72
CA ARG A 334 -20.83 -25.35 -12.67
C ARG A 334 -19.70 -26.30 -12.29
N ALA A 335 -19.74 -27.52 -12.83
CA ALA A 335 -18.63 -28.46 -12.68
C ALA A 335 -17.31 -27.86 -13.21
N PRO A 336 -16.14 -28.20 -12.66
CA PRO A 336 -14.85 -27.64 -13.10
C PRO A 336 -14.53 -27.91 -14.58
N ASP A 337 -15.05 -29.01 -15.12
CA ASP A 337 -14.90 -29.49 -16.50
C ASP A 337 -16.11 -29.15 -17.40
N ALA A 338 -17.01 -28.27 -16.94
CA ALA A 338 -18.17 -27.82 -17.71
C ALA A 338 -17.77 -27.23 -19.07
N SER A 339 -18.59 -27.50 -20.10
CA SER A 339 -18.36 -27.00 -21.46
C SER A 339 -18.44 -25.47 -21.54
N ALA A 340 -17.76 -24.90 -22.54
CA ALA A 340 -17.83 -23.45 -22.82
C ALA A 340 -19.27 -22.99 -23.13
N ASP A 341 -20.10 -23.85 -23.73
CA ASP A 341 -21.50 -23.56 -24.01
C ASP A 341 -22.32 -23.41 -22.72
N LEU A 342 -22.12 -24.32 -21.74
CA LEU A 342 -22.76 -24.23 -20.44
C LEU A 342 -22.31 -22.96 -19.69
N SER A 343 -21.02 -22.64 -19.75
CA SER A 343 -20.49 -21.40 -19.18
C SER A 343 -21.12 -20.16 -19.81
N SER A 344 -21.27 -20.15 -21.14
CA SER A 344 -21.88 -19.03 -21.88
C SER A 344 -23.36 -18.87 -21.55
N MET A 345 -24.10 -19.99 -21.46
CA MET A 345 -25.50 -19.99 -21.06
C MET A 345 -25.69 -19.43 -19.64
N LEU A 346 -24.84 -19.82 -18.69
CA LEU A 346 -24.88 -19.29 -17.31
C LEU A 346 -24.63 -17.78 -17.27
N GLY A 347 -23.67 -17.28 -18.05
CA GLY A 347 -23.45 -15.84 -18.21
C GLY A 347 -24.69 -15.11 -18.74
N LEU A 348 -25.36 -15.66 -19.77
CA LEU A 348 -26.59 -15.10 -20.31
C LEU A 348 -27.75 -15.09 -19.31
N ILE A 349 -27.86 -16.11 -18.45
CA ILE A 349 -28.87 -16.11 -17.37
C ILE A 349 -28.60 -14.98 -16.38
N ALA A 350 -27.32 -14.82 -15.95
CA ALA A 350 -26.94 -13.77 -15.02
C ALA A 350 -27.15 -12.36 -15.60
N GLU A 351 -26.70 -12.12 -16.83
CA GLU A 351 -26.88 -10.84 -17.53
C GLU A 351 -28.36 -10.53 -17.83
N GLY A 352 -29.18 -11.57 -17.97
CA GLY A 352 -30.62 -11.45 -18.17
C GLY A 352 -31.42 -11.12 -16.91
N PHE A 353 -30.80 -11.01 -15.73
CA PHE A 353 -31.47 -10.63 -14.49
C PHE A 353 -32.05 -9.21 -14.54
N GLN A 354 -33.29 -9.06 -14.08
CA GLN A 354 -34.03 -7.79 -14.07
C GLN A 354 -34.74 -7.61 -12.73
N PRO A 355 -34.37 -6.61 -11.90
CA PRO A 355 -35.12 -6.22 -10.72
C PRO A 355 -36.39 -5.42 -11.12
N GLY A 356 -37.43 -5.53 -10.31
CA GLY A 356 -38.74 -4.90 -10.51
C GLY A 356 -39.75 -5.78 -11.26
N PRO A 357 -41.02 -5.33 -11.36
CA PRO A 357 -42.05 -6.03 -12.11
C PRO A 357 -41.59 -6.11 -13.56
N GLY A 358 -41.37 -7.33 -14.05
CA GLY A 358 -40.89 -7.55 -15.41
C GLY A 358 -41.75 -6.80 -16.44
N PRO A 359 -41.21 -6.47 -17.61
CA PRO A 359 -41.97 -5.76 -18.65
C PRO A 359 -43.22 -6.57 -19.00
N GLY A 360 -44.39 -6.12 -18.54
CA GLY A 360 -45.66 -6.75 -18.85
C GLY A 360 -45.90 -6.71 -20.36
N PRO A 361 -46.57 -7.72 -20.96
CA PRO A 361 -46.91 -7.68 -22.37
C PRO A 361 -47.97 -6.61 -22.61
N GLY A 362 -47.53 -5.44 -23.07
CA GLY A 362 -48.35 -4.41 -23.72
C GLY A 362 -49.39 -3.71 -22.83
N ALA A 363 -49.08 -2.50 -22.38
CA ALA A 363 -50.08 -1.49 -22.05
C ALA A 363 -49.66 -0.12 -22.61
N ALA A 364 -50.67 0.62 -23.06
CA ALA A 364 -50.60 1.68 -24.05
C ALA A 364 -50.13 3.06 -23.53
N ALA A 365 -49.52 3.82 -24.46
CA ALA A 365 -49.60 5.27 -24.73
C ALA A 365 -49.34 6.30 -23.59
N PRO A 366 -48.79 7.49 -23.95
CA PRO A 366 -48.12 8.39 -23.01
C PRO A 366 -49.11 9.30 -22.27
N VAL A 367 -48.86 9.53 -20.98
CA VAL A 367 -49.53 10.61 -20.23
C VAL A 367 -48.71 11.90 -20.36
N GLN A 368 -49.44 12.96 -20.69
CA GLN A 368 -49.00 14.31 -21.05
C GLN A 368 -48.08 14.98 -20.02
N ALA A 369 -47.16 15.78 -20.56
CA ALA A 369 -46.40 16.79 -19.84
C ALA A 369 -47.33 17.83 -19.20
N VAL A 370 -47.06 18.13 -17.93
CA VAL A 370 -47.57 19.33 -17.23
C VAL A 370 -46.66 20.50 -17.61
N PRO A 371 -47.20 21.68 -17.99
CA PRO A 371 -46.37 22.81 -18.37
C PRO A 371 -45.60 23.35 -17.16
N ALA A 372 -44.33 23.69 -17.42
CA ALA A 372 -43.42 24.31 -16.48
C ALA A 372 -44.04 25.56 -15.84
N ALA A 373 -43.87 25.66 -14.52
CA ALA A 373 -44.14 26.87 -13.77
C ALA A 373 -43.20 27.99 -14.23
N THR A 374 -43.79 29.15 -14.50
CA THR A 374 -43.12 30.43 -14.75
C THR A 374 -42.09 30.71 -13.65
N PRO A 375 -40.84 31.11 -13.97
CA PRO A 375 -39.89 31.52 -12.95
C PRO A 375 -40.39 32.81 -12.30
N ALA A 376 -40.54 32.78 -10.97
CA ALA A 376 -40.69 34.01 -10.20
C ALA A 376 -39.41 34.85 -10.41
N GLN A 377 -39.59 36.05 -10.97
CA GLN A 377 -38.54 37.06 -11.00
C GLN A 377 -38.11 37.34 -9.55
N SER A 378 -36.89 36.94 -9.21
CA SER A 378 -36.22 37.41 -8.00
C SER A 378 -35.88 38.89 -8.19
N LEU A 379 -36.33 39.70 -7.23
CA LEU A 379 -35.86 41.07 -7.06
C LEU A 379 -34.34 41.05 -6.82
N PRO A 380 -33.57 42.02 -7.34
CA PRO A 380 -32.15 42.14 -7.02
C PRO A 380 -32.00 42.38 -5.53
N ASN A 381 -31.33 41.45 -4.84
CA ASN A 381 -31.03 41.55 -3.43
C ASN A 381 -29.85 42.52 -3.27
N PHE A 382 -30.13 43.78 -2.93
CA PHE A 382 -29.13 44.84 -2.82
C PHE A 382 -28.09 44.66 -1.67
N ALA A 383 -28.11 43.53 -0.94
CA ALA A 383 -27.14 43.21 0.09
C ALA A 383 -25.92 42.41 -0.40
N GLU A 384 -25.92 41.94 -1.66
CA GLU A 384 -24.83 41.13 -2.22
C GLU A 384 -23.56 41.95 -2.58
N ALA A 385 -23.69 43.28 -2.65
CA ALA A 385 -22.66 44.17 -3.20
C ALA A 385 -21.50 44.56 -2.27
N MET A 386 -21.42 44.02 -1.04
CA MET A 386 -20.34 44.36 -0.09
C MET A 386 -19.61 43.16 0.53
N ARG A 387 -19.84 41.92 0.08
CA ARG A 387 -19.01 40.79 0.55
C ARG A 387 -17.61 40.92 -0.04
N PRO A 388 -16.54 40.81 0.77
CA PRO A 388 -15.19 40.66 0.27
C PRO A 388 -15.14 39.52 -0.75
N PRO A 389 -14.44 39.69 -1.89
CA PRO A 389 -14.24 38.62 -2.85
C PRO A 389 -13.73 37.35 -2.15
N GLY A 390 -14.37 36.21 -2.41
CA GLY A 390 -14.00 34.92 -1.81
C GLY A 390 -14.66 34.58 -0.46
N LEU A 391 -15.32 35.53 0.21
CA LEU A 391 -16.02 35.24 1.48
C LEU A 391 -17.32 34.44 1.22
N LEU A 392 -17.36 33.19 1.68
CA LEU A 392 -18.52 32.30 1.52
C LEU A 392 -19.45 32.38 2.75
N PHE A 393 -18.89 32.38 3.95
CA PHE A 393 -19.60 32.51 5.22
C PHE A 393 -18.82 33.39 6.20
N ASP A 394 -19.52 34.34 6.81
CA ASP A 394 -18.94 35.39 7.67
C ASP A 394 -19.07 35.14 9.18
N GLY A 395 -19.71 34.03 9.57
CA GLY A 395 -20.00 33.71 10.97
C GLY A 395 -21.35 34.24 11.47
N ALA A 396 -21.95 35.21 10.78
CA ALA A 396 -23.10 35.95 11.26
C ALA A 396 -24.40 35.67 10.47
N SER A 397 -24.30 35.23 9.21
CA SER A 397 -25.48 34.99 8.37
C SER A 397 -25.33 33.81 7.41
N LEU A 398 -26.42 33.03 7.27
CA LEU A 398 -26.54 31.99 6.23
C LEU A 398 -27.11 32.54 4.91
N SER A 399 -27.25 33.85 4.76
CA SER A 399 -27.80 34.45 3.53
C SER A 399 -26.94 34.07 2.31
N GLY A 400 -27.58 33.59 1.24
CA GLY A 400 -26.89 33.11 0.03
C GLY A 400 -26.25 31.72 0.14
N LEU A 401 -26.43 31.03 1.27
CA LEU A 401 -26.02 29.65 1.47
C LEU A 401 -27.24 28.73 1.46
N THR A 402 -27.07 27.50 0.98
CA THR A 402 -28.11 26.47 0.99
C THR A 402 -27.87 25.51 2.15
N PRO A 403 -28.71 25.51 3.21
CA PRO A 403 -28.58 24.53 4.30
C PRO A 403 -28.78 23.11 3.80
N ILE A 404 -28.01 22.17 4.36
CA ILE A 404 -28.08 20.74 4.04
C ILE A 404 -28.11 19.90 5.32
N ALA A 405 -28.86 18.80 5.32
CA ALA A 405 -28.90 17.83 6.42
C ALA A 405 -29.26 16.43 5.91
N PHE A 406 -28.59 15.41 6.43
CA PHE A 406 -28.74 14.01 5.99
C PHE A 406 -28.67 13.01 7.15
N SER A 407 -29.10 11.77 6.88
CA SER A 407 -28.87 10.59 7.72
C SER A 407 -29.23 10.74 9.21
N GLY A 408 -30.34 11.42 9.50
CA GLY A 408 -30.87 11.62 10.87
C GLY A 408 -30.61 13.00 11.46
N ALA A 409 -29.97 13.91 10.73
CA ALA A 409 -29.85 15.31 11.09
C ALA A 409 -31.04 16.15 10.60
N GLU A 410 -31.33 17.25 11.28
CA GLU A 410 -32.23 18.31 10.85
C GLU A 410 -31.53 19.66 11.06
N PHE A 411 -31.19 20.37 9.97
CA PHE A 411 -30.37 21.59 10.06
C PHE A 411 -30.96 22.63 11.02
N ALA A 412 -32.27 22.89 10.96
CA ALA A 412 -32.93 23.88 11.80
C ALA A 412 -32.91 23.55 13.30
N ARG A 413 -32.74 22.27 13.66
CA ARG A 413 -32.65 21.81 15.05
C ARG A 413 -31.20 21.71 15.50
N ASP A 414 -30.34 21.21 14.63
CA ASP A 414 -29.00 20.77 14.99
C ASP A 414 -27.94 21.85 14.69
N ALA A 415 -28.31 22.98 14.08
CA ALA A 415 -27.43 24.10 13.75
C ALA A 415 -28.01 25.45 14.21
N GLN A 416 -27.19 26.29 14.83
CA GLN A 416 -27.57 27.61 15.32
C GLN A 416 -26.47 28.65 15.05
N ILE A 417 -26.86 29.83 14.54
CA ILE A 417 -25.97 30.99 14.51
C ILE A 417 -25.94 31.63 15.91
N THR A 418 -24.74 31.74 16.47
CA THR A 418 -24.45 32.35 17.78
C THR A 418 -23.46 33.51 17.60
N PRO A 419 -23.18 34.31 18.64
CA PRO A 419 -22.11 35.32 18.59
C PRO A 419 -20.72 34.72 18.29
N ASP A 420 -20.51 33.43 18.58
CA ASP A 420 -19.24 32.74 18.34
C ASP A 420 -19.13 32.17 16.90
N GLY A 421 -20.21 32.22 16.11
CA GLY A 421 -20.30 31.62 14.77
C GLY A 421 -21.45 30.62 14.62
N LEU A 422 -21.39 29.80 13.57
CA LEU A 422 -22.31 28.67 13.38
C LEU A 422 -21.89 27.52 14.30
N THR A 423 -22.73 27.21 15.28
CA THR A 423 -22.57 26.06 16.17
C THR A 423 -23.45 24.92 15.67
N MET A 424 -22.89 23.71 15.59
CA MET A 424 -23.60 22.49 15.26
C MET A 424 -23.35 21.43 16.31
N ASP A 425 -24.42 20.73 16.70
CA ASP A 425 -24.41 19.75 17.79
C ASP A 425 -25.17 18.47 17.41
N PHE A 426 -24.49 17.33 17.46
CA PHE A 426 -25.13 16.01 17.40
C PHE A 426 -24.95 15.28 18.72
N ALA A 427 -26.06 14.90 19.34
CA ALA A 427 -26.07 13.95 20.45
C ALA A 427 -25.73 12.53 19.97
N GLU A 428 -25.36 11.65 20.90
CA GLU A 428 -25.23 10.22 20.62
C GLU A 428 -26.56 9.61 20.11
N GLY A 429 -26.47 8.51 19.36
CA GLY A 429 -27.66 7.79 18.85
C GLY A 429 -28.25 8.34 17.55
N ARG A 430 -27.58 9.29 16.89
CA ARG A 430 -28.07 10.00 15.69
C ARG A 430 -27.64 9.37 14.36
N GLY A 431 -27.33 8.07 14.35
CA GLY A 431 -26.95 7.35 13.14
C GLY A 431 -25.68 7.93 12.50
N TRP A 432 -25.75 8.29 11.22
CA TRP A 432 -24.66 8.88 10.45
C TRP A 432 -24.91 10.37 10.18
N ALA A 433 -25.50 11.09 11.13
CA ALA A 433 -25.92 12.48 10.99
C ALA A 433 -24.87 13.39 10.33
N LYS A 434 -25.34 14.23 9.40
CA LYS A 434 -24.56 15.26 8.69
C LYS A 434 -25.37 16.54 8.57
N ALA A 435 -24.81 17.70 8.86
CA ALA A 435 -25.48 18.99 8.69
C ALA A 435 -24.48 20.10 8.40
N GLY A 436 -24.86 21.07 7.58
CA GLY A 436 -24.00 22.19 7.18
C GLY A 436 -24.63 23.00 6.06
N PHE A 437 -23.81 23.56 5.17
CA PHE A 437 -24.31 24.34 4.04
C PHE A 437 -23.46 24.18 2.77
N ALA A 438 -24.08 24.53 1.64
CA ALA A 438 -23.45 24.64 0.32
C ALA A 438 -23.47 26.09 -0.17
N ALA A 439 -22.34 26.59 -0.68
CA ALA A 439 -22.18 27.94 -1.21
C ALA A 439 -22.59 28.04 -2.69
N THR A 440 -23.85 27.71 -2.99
CA THR A 440 -24.37 27.58 -4.37
C THR A 440 -24.33 28.89 -5.19
N GLY A 441 -24.30 30.05 -4.53
CA GLY A 441 -24.18 31.37 -5.18
C GLY A 441 -22.77 31.74 -5.64
N ALA A 442 -21.73 30.97 -5.28
CA ALA A 442 -20.33 31.28 -5.58
C ALA A 442 -19.57 30.05 -6.10
N PRO A 443 -19.87 29.57 -7.32
CA PRO A 443 -19.18 28.43 -7.89
C PRO A 443 -17.69 28.74 -8.14
N LEU A 444 -16.85 27.77 -7.84
CA LEU A 444 -15.40 27.77 -8.04
C LEU A 444 -15.06 27.04 -9.34
N ALA A 445 -14.11 27.56 -10.11
CA ALA A 445 -13.47 26.80 -11.17
C ALA A 445 -12.30 25.99 -10.59
N PRO A 446 -11.91 24.85 -11.16
CA PRO A 446 -10.68 24.16 -10.78
C PRO A 446 -9.46 25.08 -10.88
N PRO A 447 -8.42 24.88 -10.04
CA PRO A 447 -7.24 25.75 -10.06
C PRO A 447 -6.53 25.64 -11.42
N PRO A 448 -6.35 26.75 -12.17
CA PRO A 448 -5.56 26.73 -13.39
C PRO A 448 -4.07 26.54 -13.07
N ALA A 449 -3.28 26.22 -14.09
CA ALA A 449 -1.83 26.09 -13.94
C ALA A 449 -1.21 27.37 -13.35
N GLY A 450 -0.39 27.22 -12.31
CA GLY A 450 0.26 28.35 -11.62
C GLY A 450 -0.64 29.10 -10.63
N GLN A 451 -1.82 28.58 -10.32
CA GLN A 451 -2.70 29.09 -9.27
C GLN A 451 -3.10 27.97 -8.31
N VAL A 452 -3.41 28.33 -7.08
CA VAL A 452 -3.86 27.43 -6.02
C VAL A 452 -5.15 27.98 -5.41
N TRP A 453 -6.05 27.09 -4.99
CA TRP A 453 -7.22 27.47 -4.19
C TRP A 453 -6.96 27.22 -2.71
N HIS A 454 -7.33 28.19 -1.89
CA HIS A 454 -7.32 28.14 -0.44
C HIS A 454 -8.77 28.13 0.05
N LEU A 455 -9.21 27.02 0.63
CA LEU A 455 -10.50 26.90 1.31
C LEU A 455 -10.25 27.04 2.81
N ARG A 456 -10.41 28.27 3.32
CA ARG A 456 -10.06 28.63 4.70
C ARG A 456 -11.29 28.58 5.59
N ALA A 457 -11.26 27.74 6.60
CA ALA A 457 -12.27 27.62 7.64
C ALA A 457 -11.70 28.09 8.98
N VAL A 458 -12.27 29.13 9.57
CA VAL A 458 -11.94 29.54 10.94
C VAL A 458 -12.83 28.76 11.90
N ILE A 459 -12.24 27.96 12.78
CA ILE A 459 -12.95 27.13 13.74
C ILE A 459 -12.45 27.36 15.17
N ASP A 460 -13.28 27.04 16.16
CA ASP A 460 -12.79 26.75 17.52
C ASP A 460 -12.47 25.26 17.62
N ALA A 461 -11.21 24.90 17.42
CA ALA A 461 -10.74 23.51 17.41
C ALA A 461 -10.82 22.86 18.80
N ALA A 462 -10.81 23.63 19.89
CA ALA A 462 -10.96 23.08 21.25
C ALA A 462 -12.40 22.65 21.55
N ARG A 463 -13.37 23.24 20.84
CA ARG A 463 -14.79 22.88 20.94
C ARG A 463 -15.25 21.94 19.84
N SER A 464 -14.54 21.88 18.72
CA SER A 464 -14.96 21.10 17.55
C SER A 464 -14.34 19.70 17.54
N THR A 465 -15.14 18.69 17.21
CA THR A 465 -14.68 17.30 17.09
C THR A 465 -14.61 16.81 15.64
N SER A 466 -15.22 17.55 14.70
CA SER A 466 -15.30 17.17 13.29
C SER A 466 -15.54 18.38 12.39
N LEU A 467 -14.91 18.39 11.21
CA LEU A 467 -15.19 19.33 10.13
C LEU A 467 -15.06 18.60 8.80
N THR A 468 -16.00 18.80 7.90
CA THR A 468 -15.89 18.31 6.52
C THR A 468 -15.94 19.47 5.55
N LEU A 469 -14.94 19.52 4.67
CA LEU A 469 -14.87 20.43 3.53
C LEU A 469 -15.07 19.58 2.26
N ALA A 470 -15.96 20.01 1.37
CA ALA A 470 -16.20 19.29 0.12
C ALA A 470 -16.39 20.24 -1.06
N LEU A 471 -16.12 19.70 -2.25
CA LEU A 471 -16.43 20.29 -3.54
C LEU A 471 -17.36 19.35 -4.29
N SER A 472 -18.49 19.87 -4.77
CA SER A 472 -19.45 19.10 -5.57
C SER A 472 -19.88 19.86 -6.82
N PRO A 473 -20.21 19.17 -7.92
CA PRO A 473 -20.91 19.81 -9.04
C PRO A 473 -22.19 20.53 -8.57
N PRO A 474 -22.56 21.69 -9.16
CA PRO A 474 -23.73 22.46 -8.74
C PRO A 474 -25.03 21.65 -8.71
N GLU A 475 -25.23 20.73 -9.66
CA GLU A 475 -26.41 19.89 -9.78
C GLU A 475 -26.56 18.84 -8.65
N THR A 476 -25.48 18.54 -7.94
CA THR A 476 -25.47 17.59 -6.82
C THR A 476 -25.08 18.22 -5.49
N ALA A 477 -24.85 19.53 -5.43
CA ALA A 477 -24.38 20.23 -4.23
C ALA A 477 -25.35 20.18 -3.02
N THR A 478 -26.60 19.77 -3.24
CA THR A 478 -27.60 19.57 -2.18
C THR A 478 -27.90 18.09 -1.89
N GLN A 479 -27.21 17.16 -2.53
CA GLN A 479 -27.29 15.73 -2.25
C GLN A 479 -26.34 15.34 -1.13
N ASP A 480 -26.46 14.13 -0.57
CA ASP A 480 -25.52 13.66 0.44
C ASP A 480 -24.11 13.65 -0.16
N PRO A 481 -23.14 14.40 0.40
CA PRO A 481 -21.78 14.44 -0.14
C PRO A 481 -21.07 13.10 -0.08
N TRP A 482 -21.60 12.09 0.64
CA TRP A 482 -21.12 10.71 0.52
C TRP A 482 -21.46 10.08 -0.84
N GLU A 483 -22.61 10.44 -1.41
CA GLU A 483 -23.11 9.92 -2.69
C GLU A 483 -22.62 10.77 -3.87
N ALA A 484 -22.42 12.07 -3.67
CA ALA A 484 -22.04 12.98 -4.74
C ALA A 484 -21.06 14.10 -4.31
N HIS A 485 -19.77 13.87 -4.56
CA HIS A 485 -18.69 14.86 -4.41
C HIS A 485 -17.66 14.70 -5.52
N ALA A 486 -16.99 15.79 -5.87
CA ALA A 486 -15.74 15.78 -6.63
C ALA A 486 -14.55 15.51 -5.70
N LEU A 487 -14.55 16.18 -4.54
CA LEU A 487 -13.56 16.06 -3.48
C LEU A 487 -14.24 16.23 -2.13
N ARG A 488 -13.85 15.42 -1.15
CA ARG A 488 -14.29 15.54 0.24
C ARG A 488 -13.11 15.29 1.17
N LEU A 489 -12.87 16.23 2.07
CA LEU A 489 -11.91 16.11 3.16
C LEU A 489 -12.65 16.13 4.50
N HIS A 490 -12.66 15.00 5.19
CA HIS A 490 -13.29 14.83 6.49
C HIS A 490 -12.22 14.83 7.59
N LEU A 491 -12.28 15.79 8.49
CA LEU A 491 -11.35 15.99 9.60
C LEU A 491 -12.03 15.58 10.89
N LEU A 492 -11.33 14.77 11.69
CA LEU A 492 -11.80 14.20 12.95
C LEU A 492 -10.80 14.44 14.06
N ASP A 493 -11.28 14.88 15.22
CA ASP A 493 -10.52 14.82 16.45
C ASP A 493 -10.61 13.42 17.04
N LEU A 494 -9.46 12.77 17.27
CA LEU A 494 -9.36 11.47 17.93
C LEU A 494 -9.08 11.60 19.44
N GLY A 495 -8.93 12.82 19.95
CA GLY A 495 -8.50 13.12 21.30
C GLY A 495 -6.99 13.26 21.43
N GLU A 496 -6.53 13.73 22.59
CA GLU A 496 -5.11 13.93 22.94
C GLU A 496 -4.32 14.83 21.97
N GLY A 497 -5.01 15.66 21.18
CA GLY A 497 -4.38 16.52 20.17
C GLY A 497 -4.05 15.78 18.86
N VAL A 498 -4.62 14.58 18.65
CA VAL A 498 -4.45 13.80 17.42
C VAL A 498 -5.69 13.93 16.55
N GLY A 499 -5.49 14.37 15.31
CA GLY A 499 -6.52 14.41 14.28
C GLY A 499 -6.40 13.25 13.29
N ARG A 500 -7.48 12.95 12.58
CA ARG A 500 -7.50 12.10 11.36
C ARG A 500 -8.17 12.85 10.23
N ALA A 501 -7.54 12.87 9.07
CA ALA A 501 -8.09 13.39 7.84
C ALA A 501 -8.39 12.24 6.88
N GLU A 502 -9.59 12.23 6.30
CA GLU A 502 -10.00 11.30 5.26
C GLU A 502 -10.36 12.07 3.98
N LEU A 503 -9.53 11.90 2.95
CA LEU A 503 -9.77 12.42 1.61
C LEU A 503 -10.51 11.38 0.78
N THR A 504 -11.54 11.79 0.05
CA THR A 504 -12.25 10.96 -0.93
C THR A 504 -12.49 11.78 -2.20
N LEU A 505 -12.23 11.18 -3.36
CA LEU A 505 -12.48 11.79 -4.68
C LEU A 505 -13.60 11.06 -5.42
N ALA A 506 -14.18 11.76 -6.41
CA ALA A 506 -15.30 11.34 -7.29
C ALA A 506 -15.70 9.85 -7.20
N GLY A 507 -16.83 9.59 -6.53
CA GLY A 507 -17.43 8.24 -6.44
C GLY A 507 -16.62 7.22 -5.64
N GLY A 508 -15.67 7.65 -4.82
CA GLY A 508 -14.76 6.76 -4.08
C GLY A 508 -13.64 6.17 -4.93
N ALA A 509 -13.37 6.73 -6.12
CA ALA A 509 -12.30 6.28 -7.00
C ALA A 509 -10.92 6.27 -6.32
N GLU A 510 -10.73 7.17 -5.36
CA GLU A 510 -9.51 7.30 -4.58
C GLU A 510 -9.87 7.72 -3.15
N LYS A 511 -9.26 7.04 -2.17
CA LYS A 511 -9.41 7.34 -0.74
C LYS A 511 -8.03 7.38 -0.09
N ALA A 512 -7.77 8.41 0.70
CA ALA A 512 -6.59 8.51 1.54
C ALA A 512 -7.00 8.83 2.99
N SER A 513 -6.22 8.34 3.95
CA SER A 513 -6.43 8.59 5.38
C SER A 513 -5.09 8.85 6.03
N VAL A 514 -4.97 9.96 6.76
CA VAL A 514 -3.72 10.35 7.42
C VAL A 514 -4.00 10.95 8.80
N LYS A 515 -3.15 10.63 9.77
CA LYS A 515 -3.18 11.24 11.11
C LYS A 515 -2.45 12.59 11.04
N PHE A 516 -2.85 13.55 11.86
CA PHE A 516 -2.20 14.87 11.95
C PHE A 516 -2.32 15.45 13.36
N PHE A 517 -1.67 16.59 13.64
CA PHE A 517 -1.82 17.29 14.91
C PHE A 517 -3.12 18.11 14.91
N TRP A 518 -4.08 17.76 15.77
CA TRP A 518 -5.30 18.55 15.92
C TRP A 518 -4.97 19.91 16.54
N PRO A 519 -5.36 21.04 15.92
CA PRO A 519 -5.09 22.36 16.46
C PRO A 519 -5.76 22.62 17.82
N LYS A 520 -5.32 23.67 18.52
CA LYS A 520 -5.90 24.11 19.79
C LYS A 520 -6.50 25.50 19.66
N GLY A 521 -7.65 25.71 20.32
CA GLY A 521 -8.31 27.02 20.37
C GLY A 521 -8.83 27.48 19.02
N GLU A 522 -8.94 28.79 18.83
CA GLU A 522 -9.35 29.36 17.55
C GLU A 522 -8.21 29.25 16.53
N THR A 523 -8.49 28.61 15.39
CA THR A 523 -7.51 28.37 14.32
C THR A 523 -8.13 28.60 12.95
N THR A 524 -7.29 28.87 11.96
CA THR A 524 -7.66 28.88 10.54
C THR A 524 -7.13 27.61 9.89
N LEU A 525 -8.03 26.67 9.62
CA LEU A 525 -7.74 25.51 8.79
C LEU A 525 -7.79 25.93 7.32
N ASP A 526 -6.66 25.84 6.63
CA ASP A 526 -6.53 26.20 5.22
C ASP A 526 -6.34 24.93 4.38
N LEU A 527 -7.38 24.57 3.62
CA LEU A 527 -7.34 23.48 2.66
C LEU A 527 -6.87 24.02 1.30
N VAL A 528 -5.65 23.66 0.95
CA VAL A 528 -4.92 24.14 -0.22
C VAL A 528 -5.06 23.11 -1.36
N LEU A 529 -5.71 23.48 -2.45
CA LEU A 529 -5.92 22.66 -3.64
C LEU A 529 -4.98 23.12 -4.76
N ARG A 530 -3.91 22.35 -4.96
CA ARG A 530 -2.84 22.69 -5.90
C ARG A 530 -3.14 22.15 -7.30
N PRO A 531 -2.59 22.78 -8.36
CA PRO A 531 -2.82 22.36 -9.74
C PRO A 531 -2.04 21.09 -10.11
N ASP A 532 -1.13 20.62 -9.26
CA ASP A 532 -0.34 19.39 -9.40
C ASP A 532 -0.98 18.19 -8.67
N SER A 533 -2.33 18.16 -8.60
CA SER A 533 -3.10 17.10 -7.94
C SER A 533 -2.64 16.82 -6.50
N THR A 534 -2.37 17.88 -5.75
CA THR A 534 -1.99 17.81 -4.34
C THR A 534 -2.99 18.59 -3.50
N VAL A 535 -3.41 17.97 -2.40
CA VAL A 535 -4.28 18.54 -1.38
C VAL A 535 -3.46 18.68 -0.11
N GLU A 536 -3.36 19.89 0.41
CA GLU A 536 -2.60 20.20 1.60
C GLU A 536 -3.53 20.83 2.66
N LEU A 537 -3.38 20.45 3.92
CA LEU A 537 -4.08 21.09 5.03
C LEU A 537 -3.06 21.82 5.90
N ARG A 538 -3.32 23.09 6.19
CA ARG A 538 -2.50 23.92 7.08
C ARG A 538 -3.31 24.43 8.26
N ASP A 539 -2.63 24.61 9.39
CA ASP A 539 -3.03 25.59 10.38
C ASP A 539 -2.35 26.91 9.99
N ALA A 540 -3.09 27.77 9.29
CA ALA A 540 -2.59 29.04 8.80
C ALA A 540 -2.33 30.04 9.96
N SER A 541 -2.99 29.87 11.10
CA SER A 541 -2.76 30.71 12.29
C SER A 541 -1.42 30.40 12.94
N ALA A 542 -1.06 29.11 13.01
CA ALA A 542 0.21 28.66 13.53
C ALA A 542 1.34 28.70 12.47
N GLY A 543 1.00 28.77 11.18
CA GLY A 543 1.93 28.72 10.07
C GLY A 543 2.54 27.34 9.87
N VAL A 544 1.77 26.28 10.16
CA VAL A 544 2.23 24.88 10.06
C VAL A 544 1.40 24.07 9.09
N GLN A 545 2.06 23.18 8.36
CA GLN A 545 1.41 22.17 7.54
C GLN A 545 1.02 20.98 8.42
N LEU A 546 -0.26 20.62 8.40
CA LEU A 546 -0.79 19.49 9.17
C LEU A 546 -0.65 18.18 8.41
N LEU A 547 -0.85 18.21 7.09
CA LEU A 547 -0.69 17.06 6.19
C LEU A 547 -0.64 17.48 4.72
N GLU A 548 -0.14 16.59 3.88
CA GLU A 548 -0.16 16.68 2.42
C GLU A 548 -0.62 15.33 1.85
N MET A 549 -1.53 15.35 0.88
CA MET A 549 -2.05 14.17 0.18
C MET A 549 -1.97 14.40 -1.32
N ARG A 550 -1.34 13.47 -2.03
CA ARG A 550 -1.26 13.47 -3.49
C ARG A 550 -2.37 12.58 -4.04
N HIS A 551 -2.94 12.94 -5.18
CA HIS A 551 -3.96 12.13 -5.85
C HIS A 551 -3.74 12.01 -7.34
N THR A 552 -4.32 10.96 -7.94
CA THR A 552 -4.22 10.71 -9.38
C THR A 552 -5.50 11.08 -10.12
N THR A 553 -6.64 11.01 -9.44
CA THR A 553 -7.95 11.34 -10.02
C THR A 553 -8.07 12.85 -10.24
N PRO A 554 -8.21 13.35 -11.49
CA PRO A 554 -8.34 14.79 -11.72
C PRO A 554 -9.70 15.30 -11.22
N LEU A 555 -9.72 16.54 -10.72
CA LEU A 555 -10.99 17.20 -10.42
C LEU A 555 -11.79 17.45 -11.71
N PRO A 556 -13.14 17.39 -11.67
CA PRO A 556 -13.98 17.75 -12.80
C PRO A 556 -13.67 19.16 -13.28
N GLN A 557 -13.63 19.36 -14.61
CA GLN A 557 -13.29 20.65 -15.22
C GLN A 557 -14.42 21.70 -15.15
N GLY A 558 -15.61 21.31 -14.69
CA GLY A 558 -16.78 22.18 -14.55
C GLY A 558 -16.77 23.05 -13.28
N PRO A 559 -17.75 23.95 -13.11
CA PRO A 559 -17.93 24.68 -11.87
C PRO A 559 -18.12 23.71 -10.69
N LEU A 560 -17.62 24.09 -9.52
CA LEU A 560 -17.69 23.33 -8.27
C LEU A 560 -18.26 24.23 -7.18
N VAL A 561 -19.16 23.70 -6.35
CA VAL A 561 -19.69 24.38 -5.17
C VAL A 561 -18.90 23.93 -3.96
N ALA A 562 -18.49 24.87 -3.11
CA ALA A 562 -17.86 24.57 -1.82
C ALA A 562 -18.91 24.29 -0.75
N LEU A 563 -18.69 23.23 0.03
CA LEU A 563 -19.52 22.82 1.15
C LEU A 563 -18.66 22.80 2.43
N ALA A 564 -19.27 23.24 3.53
CA ALA A 564 -18.72 23.09 4.87
C ALA A 564 -19.80 22.47 5.77
N TYR A 565 -19.51 21.33 6.38
CA TYR A 565 -20.49 20.62 7.19
C TYR A 565 -19.86 19.76 8.29
N MET A 566 -20.63 19.48 9.32
CA MET A 566 -20.28 18.54 10.39
C MET A 566 -20.80 17.14 10.04
N GLN A 567 -19.99 16.13 10.31
CA GLN A 567 -20.37 14.71 10.23
C GLN A 567 -19.88 13.98 11.48
N VAL A 568 -20.67 13.04 12.00
CA VAL A 568 -20.27 12.23 13.16
C VAL A 568 -18.99 11.39 12.89
N PRO A 569 -18.09 11.21 13.89
CA PRO A 569 -16.85 10.43 13.72
C PRO A 569 -17.09 8.93 13.51
N GLY A 570 -18.27 8.46 13.88
CA GLY A 570 -18.74 7.10 13.67
C GLY A 570 -20.23 7.02 13.94
N LYS A 571 -20.84 5.91 13.53
CA LYS A 571 -22.28 5.68 13.74
C LYS A 571 -22.66 5.91 15.21
N ASN A 572 -23.69 6.71 15.43
CA ASN A 572 -24.26 7.06 16.75
C ASN A 572 -23.31 7.81 17.70
N ARG A 573 -22.16 8.31 17.24
CA ARG A 573 -21.27 9.14 18.07
C ARG A 573 -21.73 10.58 18.11
N ALA A 574 -21.50 11.25 19.24
CA ALA A 574 -21.68 12.69 19.34
C ALA A 574 -20.65 13.43 18.47
N ALA A 575 -21.00 14.64 18.03
CA ALA A 575 -20.09 15.53 17.32
C ALA A 575 -20.45 16.99 17.58
N HIS A 576 -19.43 17.87 17.58
CA HIS A 576 -19.59 19.30 17.72
C HIS A 576 -18.74 20.05 16.69
N LEU A 577 -19.22 21.20 16.22
CA LEU A 577 -18.47 22.11 15.36
C LEU A 577 -18.85 23.55 15.67
N VAL A 578 -17.84 24.39 15.88
CA VAL A 578 -17.97 25.86 15.92
C VAL A 578 -17.23 26.45 14.72
N LEU A 579 -17.98 26.80 13.67
CA LEU A 579 -17.46 27.42 12.46
C LEU A 579 -17.69 28.93 12.50
N LYS A 580 -16.61 29.71 12.49
CA LYS A 580 -16.66 31.18 12.58
C LYS A 580 -16.61 31.87 11.23
N ARG A 581 -15.95 31.27 10.24
CA ARG A 581 -15.78 31.86 8.91
C ARG A 581 -15.44 30.77 7.90
N PHE A 582 -15.88 30.93 6.65
CA PHE A 582 -15.45 30.09 5.54
C PHE A 582 -15.24 30.95 4.29
N GLU A 583 -14.09 30.82 3.65
CA GLU A 583 -13.73 31.58 2.44
C GLU A 583 -12.96 30.72 1.44
N ALA A 584 -13.07 31.10 0.17
CA ALA A 584 -12.33 30.53 -0.94
C ALA A 584 -11.50 31.62 -1.61
N VAL A 585 -10.18 31.51 -1.51
CA VAL A 585 -9.23 32.50 -2.05
C VAL A 585 -8.35 31.83 -3.08
N GLN A 586 -8.08 32.52 -4.19
CA GLN A 586 -7.15 32.06 -5.21
C GLN A 586 -5.83 32.83 -5.07
N GLU A 587 -4.71 32.11 -5.07
CA GLU A 587 -3.38 32.70 -4.96
C GLU A 587 -2.42 32.13 -6.01
N PRO A 588 -1.37 32.88 -6.40
CA PRO A 588 -0.31 32.35 -7.27
C PRO A 588 0.38 31.14 -6.62
N PHE A 589 0.59 30.10 -7.41
CA PHE A 589 1.28 28.89 -6.99
C PHE A 589 2.66 28.80 -7.65
N ALA A 590 3.69 28.66 -6.82
CA ALA A 590 5.04 28.32 -7.25
C ALA A 590 5.35 26.88 -6.79
N PRO A 591 5.54 25.92 -7.70
CA PRO A 591 5.85 24.55 -7.31
C PRO A 591 7.23 24.48 -6.63
N ALA A 592 7.34 23.61 -5.62
CA ALA A 592 8.62 23.28 -5.04
C ALA A 592 9.57 22.69 -6.11
N PRO A 593 10.89 22.92 -6.03
CA PRO A 593 11.82 22.32 -6.97
C PRO A 593 11.79 20.79 -6.83
N ALA A 594 11.56 20.09 -7.94
CA ALA A 594 11.42 18.63 -7.95
C ALA A 594 12.64 17.93 -7.32
N GLU A 595 12.39 17.03 -6.38
CA GLU A 595 13.44 16.37 -5.59
C GLU A 595 14.36 15.52 -6.47
N GLY A 596 13.79 14.92 -7.52
CA GLY A 596 14.50 14.09 -8.51
C GLY A 596 15.20 14.86 -9.63
N ALA A 597 15.06 16.19 -9.71
CA ALA A 597 15.72 16.99 -10.73
C ALA A 597 17.25 16.89 -10.64
N PHE A 598 17.91 16.78 -11.80
CA PHE A 598 19.37 16.72 -11.88
C PHE A 598 20.03 17.97 -11.29
N VAL A 599 21.14 17.74 -10.59
CA VAL A 599 22.09 18.80 -10.26
C VAL A 599 23.01 19.00 -11.46
N THR A 600 23.12 20.24 -11.96
CA THR A 600 24.15 20.62 -12.92
C THR A 600 24.95 21.79 -12.34
N GLY A 601 26.24 21.57 -12.08
CA GLY A 601 27.12 22.57 -11.47
C GLY A 601 26.82 22.80 -9.99
N ASP A 602 26.98 24.05 -9.54
CA ASP A 602 26.71 24.46 -8.15
C ASP A 602 25.20 24.58 -7.91
N ARG A 603 24.69 23.82 -6.95
CA ARG A 603 23.32 23.94 -6.45
C ARG A 603 23.33 24.71 -5.13
N PRO A 604 22.64 25.87 -5.07
CA PRO A 604 22.46 26.57 -3.80
C PRO A 604 21.65 25.71 -2.82
N GLY A 605 21.76 25.99 -1.52
CA GLY A 605 21.08 25.23 -0.47
C GLY A 605 19.55 25.19 -0.67
N GLN A 606 19.01 24.03 -1.06
CA GLN A 606 17.59 23.76 -1.16
C GLN A 606 17.08 23.24 0.18
N VAL A 607 16.01 23.84 0.69
CA VAL A 607 15.30 23.38 1.89
C VAL A 607 14.54 22.10 1.57
N LEU A 608 14.77 21.07 2.38
CA LEU A 608 14.01 19.82 2.40
C LEU A 608 13.04 19.79 3.59
N PHE A 609 13.36 20.50 4.67
CA PHE A 609 12.56 20.64 5.88
C PHE A 609 12.87 21.99 6.53
N ASP A 610 11.86 22.70 7.03
CA ASP A 610 12.00 24.03 7.64
C ASP A 610 11.36 24.16 9.03
N GLY A 611 10.94 23.05 9.63
CA GLY A 611 10.28 23.07 10.94
C GLY A 611 8.78 23.33 10.89
N THR A 612 8.21 23.73 9.75
CA THR A 612 6.80 24.11 9.65
C THR A 612 5.91 23.00 9.11
N GLY A 613 6.47 22.00 8.44
CA GLY A 613 5.72 20.93 7.80
C GLY A 613 6.57 19.73 7.42
N LEU A 614 5.96 18.54 7.39
CA LEU A 614 6.63 17.34 6.89
C LEU A 614 6.68 17.29 5.35
N GLY A 615 5.78 18.00 4.67
CA GLY A 615 5.64 17.99 3.21
C GLY A 615 5.40 16.59 2.65
N SER A 616 5.61 16.44 1.35
CA SER A 616 5.65 15.13 0.69
C SER A 616 6.95 14.35 0.91
N VAL A 617 7.95 14.97 1.52
CA VAL A 617 9.30 14.42 1.61
C VAL A 617 9.46 13.53 2.84
N TRP A 618 8.78 13.85 3.93
CA TRP A 618 9.00 13.22 5.23
C TRP A 618 7.76 12.46 5.69
N LEU A 619 8.00 11.26 6.23
CA LEU A 619 7.02 10.50 6.97
C LEU A 619 7.40 10.46 8.46
N PRO A 620 6.41 10.47 9.35
CA PRO A 620 6.60 10.07 10.74
C PRO A 620 7.28 8.70 10.84
N ASN A 621 8.27 8.57 11.71
CA ASN A 621 8.89 7.29 12.03
C ASN A 621 8.95 7.09 13.54
N ALA A 622 8.34 6.02 14.02
CA ALA A 622 8.30 5.66 15.43
C ALA A 622 8.31 4.15 15.57
N ARG A 623 9.00 3.63 16.58
CA ARG A 623 8.96 2.19 16.89
C ARG A 623 7.53 1.69 17.14
N ARG A 624 6.69 2.52 17.76
CA ARG A 624 5.30 2.21 18.10
C ARG A 624 4.34 3.02 17.27
N GLU A 625 3.30 2.38 16.76
CA GLU A 625 2.25 3.07 16.03
C GLU A 625 1.63 4.18 16.90
N GLY A 626 1.38 5.35 16.31
CA GLY A 626 0.75 6.48 17.00
C GLY A 626 1.67 7.28 17.94
N ALA A 627 2.83 6.75 18.35
CA ALA A 627 3.71 7.46 19.28
C ALA A 627 4.18 8.82 18.76
N PHE A 628 4.39 8.95 17.45
CA PHE A 628 4.75 10.23 16.84
C PHE A 628 3.72 11.32 17.08
N TRP A 629 2.45 11.02 16.86
CA TRP A 629 1.39 12.03 16.96
C TRP A 629 1.13 12.48 18.39
N ARG A 630 1.51 11.67 19.38
CA ARG A 630 1.41 11.99 20.80
C ARG A 630 2.62 12.77 21.31
N ASP A 631 3.82 12.35 20.92
CA ASP A 631 5.07 12.82 21.54
C ASP A 631 5.83 13.84 20.64
N ALA A 632 5.28 14.22 19.48
CA ALA A 632 5.82 15.25 18.59
C ALA A 632 4.87 16.44 18.41
N VAL A 633 5.41 17.59 17.99
CA VAL A 633 4.65 18.79 17.63
C VAL A 633 5.41 19.60 16.59
N LEU A 634 4.70 20.18 15.63
CA LEU A 634 5.24 21.21 14.74
C LEU A 634 4.95 22.59 15.35
N GLU A 635 5.99 23.40 15.54
CA GLU A 635 5.89 24.78 15.98
C GLU A 635 6.24 25.70 14.81
N GLY A 636 5.31 26.57 14.41
CA GLY A 636 5.59 27.64 13.44
C GLY A 636 6.07 28.93 14.13
N ASP A 637 6.45 29.92 13.33
CA ASP A 637 7.02 31.20 13.78
C ASP A 637 5.97 32.19 14.34
N SER A 638 4.85 31.69 14.85
CA SER A 638 3.60 32.46 15.06
C SER A 638 3.56 33.33 16.32
N ARG A 639 4.70 33.66 16.93
CA ARG A 639 4.76 34.67 18.00
C ARG A 639 5.91 35.64 17.78
N GLY A 640 5.59 36.80 17.20
CA GLY A 640 6.47 37.96 17.05
C GLY A 640 6.92 38.62 18.37
N GLY A 641 7.16 37.85 19.42
CA GLY A 641 7.59 38.32 20.74
C GLY A 641 8.84 37.65 21.30
N ASP A 642 9.23 36.46 20.84
CA ASP A 642 10.46 35.81 21.31
C ASP A 642 11.16 35.08 20.16
N ALA A 643 12.00 35.83 19.42
CA ALA A 643 12.76 35.34 18.27
C ALA A 643 13.73 34.18 18.60
N GLN A 644 13.80 33.74 19.86
CA GLN A 644 14.68 32.65 20.29
C GLN A 644 14.13 31.26 19.97
N THR A 645 12.82 31.04 19.83
CA THR A 645 12.27 29.67 19.74
C THR A 645 11.91 29.17 18.36
N GLY A 646 11.98 29.96 17.27
CA GLY A 646 11.90 29.63 15.82
C GLY A 646 10.92 28.53 15.34
N ALA A 647 10.79 28.29 14.04
CA ALA A 647 10.08 27.10 13.54
C ALA A 647 10.84 25.80 13.86
N ALA A 648 10.17 24.73 14.29
CA ALA A 648 10.77 23.43 14.57
C ALA A 648 9.77 22.27 14.62
N LEU A 649 10.25 21.07 14.27
CA LEU A 649 9.68 19.83 14.80
C LEU A 649 10.27 19.55 16.17
N ARG A 650 9.43 19.58 17.19
CA ARG A 650 9.78 19.15 18.55
C ARG A 650 9.29 17.75 18.81
N ILE A 651 10.13 16.96 19.44
CA ILE A 651 9.86 15.61 19.89
C ILE A 651 10.29 15.54 21.34
N GLY A 652 9.46 14.96 22.21
CA GLY A 652 9.79 14.83 23.63
C GLY A 652 8.93 13.79 24.33
N TRP A 653 9.56 12.87 25.05
CA TRP A 653 8.87 12.00 26.01
C TRP A 653 9.65 11.92 27.32
N SER A 654 8.92 12.02 28.43
CA SER A 654 9.48 12.03 29.79
C SER A 654 9.35 10.70 30.51
N GLU A 655 8.45 9.83 30.07
CA GLU A 655 8.30 8.49 30.63
C GLU A 655 9.46 7.59 30.14
N PRO A 656 10.15 6.87 31.03
CA PRO A 656 11.25 6.00 30.64
C PRO A 656 10.80 4.92 29.64
N LYS A 657 11.31 4.99 28.41
CA LYS A 657 11.07 4.02 27.33
C LYS A 657 12.39 3.54 26.75
N THR A 658 12.96 2.48 27.31
CA THR A 658 14.27 1.97 26.88
C THR A 658 14.23 1.43 25.46
N GLY A 659 15.11 1.93 24.58
CA GLY A 659 15.21 1.47 23.19
C GLY A 659 14.14 2.03 22.26
N ASP A 660 13.35 3.01 22.69
CA ASP A 660 12.46 3.75 21.82
C ASP A 660 13.21 4.81 21.01
N TYR A 661 12.65 5.13 19.87
CA TYR A 661 13.10 6.22 19.01
C TYR A 661 11.88 6.82 18.31
N LEU A 662 12.01 8.10 17.98
CA LEU A 662 10.95 8.86 17.33
C LEU A 662 11.53 9.97 16.45
N GLY A 663 11.00 10.14 15.25
CA GLY A 663 11.50 11.13 14.31
C GLY A 663 10.84 11.11 12.95
N ILE A 664 11.60 11.51 11.94
CA ILE A 664 11.13 11.56 10.54
C ILE A 664 12.07 10.77 9.64
N VAL A 665 11.50 10.16 8.60
CA VAL A 665 12.22 9.41 7.57
C VAL A 665 11.71 9.82 6.19
N SER A 666 12.60 9.89 5.21
CA SER A 666 12.20 10.07 3.82
C SER A 666 11.94 8.71 3.16
N PRO A 667 10.70 8.41 2.69
CA PRO A 667 10.41 7.14 2.01
C PRO A 667 11.12 7.05 0.65
N GLU A 668 11.38 8.20 0.02
CA GLU A 668 12.10 8.31 -1.24
C GLU A 668 13.45 9.00 -1.05
N ALA A 669 14.34 8.86 -2.05
CA ALA A 669 15.65 9.48 -2.01
C ALA A 669 15.54 11.02 -2.04
N VAL A 670 16.08 11.66 -1.01
CA VAL A 670 16.11 13.13 -0.86
C VAL A 670 17.43 13.73 -1.31
N LEU A 671 18.47 12.92 -1.44
CA LEU A 671 19.78 13.32 -1.92
C LEU A 671 20.22 12.39 -3.06
N TRP A 672 20.21 12.91 -4.30
CA TRP A 672 20.81 12.26 -5.45
C TRP A 672 22.26 12.73 -5.62
N LEU A 673 23.20 11.78 -5.69
CA LEU A 673 24.63 12.03 -5.81
C LEU A 673 25.04 12.24 -7.28
N ASP A 674 24.41 13.21 -7.95
CA ASP A 674 24.68 13.56 -9.34
C ASP A 674 26.08 14.19 -9.50
N GLY A 675 26.87 13.75 -10.49
CA GLY A 675 28.21 14.29 -10.73
C GLY A 675 29.17 14.10 -9.55
N LEU A 676 28.91 13.12 -8.68
CA LEU A 676 29.77 12.77 -7.55
C LEU A 676 30.94 11.90 -8.03
N HIS A 677 31.83 12.51 -8.80
CA HIS A 677 33.13 11.96 -9.19
C HIS A 677 34.20 13.04 -9.06
N GLY A 678 35.49 12.70 -9.14
CA GLY A 678 36.57 13.69 -9.04
C GLY A 678 36.47 14.57 -7.77
N SER A 679 36.23 15.87 -7.95
CA SER A 679 36.06 16.85 -6.85
C SER A 679 34.61 17.23 -6.55
N GLY A 680 33.66 16.50 -7.15
CA GLY A 680 32.22 16.62 -6.91
C GLY A 680 31.88 16.39 -5.45
N GLU A 681 30.90 17.14 -4.97
CA GLU A 681 30.51 17.16 -3.56
C GLU A 681 28.99 17.25 -3.44
N ALA A 682 28.42 16.43 -2.57
CA ALA A 682 27.04 16.58 -2.12
C ALA A 682 27.05 16.85 -0.61
N ALA A 683 26.13 17.68 -0.13
CA ALA A 683 26.06 18.03 1.27
C ALA A 683 24.63 18.08 1.78
N LEU A 684 24.44 17.63 3.02
CA LEU A 684 23.24 17.84 3.81
C LEU A 684 23.58 18.66 5.04
N GLN A 685 22.83 19.72 5.28
CA GLN A 685 22.93 20.53 6.48
C GLN A 685 21.69 20.28 7.33
N VAL A 686 21.89 20.01 8.62
CA VAL A 686 20.85 19.78 9.62
C VAL A 686 21.00 20.83 10.71
N GLY A 687 19.97 21.64 10.88
CA GLY A 687 19.86 22.62 11.96
C GLY A 687 19.04 22.08 13.12
N ILE A 688 19.53 22.22 14.34
CA ILE A 688 18.82 21.84 15.57
C ILE A 688 18.87 22.96 16.61
N ASP A 689 18.01 22.87 17.62
CA ASP A 689 18.15 23.63 18.86
C ASP A 689 18.88 22.75 19.91
N PRO A 690 20.17 23.03 20.21
CA PRO A 690 20.96 22.24 21.15
C PRO A 690 20.39 22.19 22.56
N ALA A 691 19.71 23.26 23.00
CA ALA A 691 19.20 23.36 24.36
C ALA A 691 17.95 22.48 24.57
N ALA A 692 17.22 22.21 23.50
CA ALA A 692 16.00 21.40 23.49
C ALA A 692 16.21 19.99 22.90
N THR A 693 17.45 19.61 22.58
CA THR A 693 17.79 18.31 21.97
C THR A 693 18.59 17.44 22.93
N GLY A 694 18.19 16.17 23.06
CA GLY A 694 18.86 15.14 23.84
C GLY A 694 19.70 14.22 22.95
N ASP A 695 19.60 12.91 23.19
CA ASP A 695 20.19 11.89 22.33
C ASP A 695 19.44 11.84 20.99
N PHE A 696 20.19 11.83 19.88
CA PHE A 696 19.59 11.73 18.55
C PHE A 696 20.52 11.05 17.54
N GLU A 697 19.94 10.62 16.42
CA GLU A 697 20.61 9.95 15.32
C GLU A 697 20.19 10.58 13.99
N ILE A 698 21.16 10.81 13.10
CA ILE A 698 20.95 11.09 11.68
C ILE A 698 21.44 9.86 10.91
N SER A 699 20.67 9.34 9.96
CA SER A 699 21.12 8.26 9.09
C SER A 699 20.88 8.55 7.62
N LEU A 700 21.76 8.00 6.77
CA LEU A 700 21.62 8.01 5.31
C LEU A 700 21.65 6.57 4.80
N SER A 701 20.70 6.21 3.96
CA SER A 701 20.60 4.86 3.40
C SER A 701 20.32 4.88 1.91
N GLY A 702 21.01 4.02 1.16
CA GLY A 702 20.62 3.72 -0.21
C GLY A 702 19.34 2.90 -0.30
N ARG A 703 19.02 2.09 0.71
CA ARG A 703 17.89 1.15 0.70
C ARG A 703 16.65 1.72 1.37
N TYR A 704 15.48 1.24 0.97
CA TYR A 704 14.24 1.60 1.66
C TYR A 704 14.18 0.89 3.01
N THR A 705 13.86 1.65 4.05
CA THR A 705 13.59 1.14 5.39
C THR A 705 12.11 1.31 5.65
N LEU A 706 11.42 0.22 6.03
CA LEU A 706 10.02 0.29 6.43
C LEU A 706 9.85 1.28 7.59
N PRO A 707 8.86 2.19 7.54
CA PRO A 707 8.47 2.98 8.70
C PRO A 707 8.20 2.06 9.90
N GLY A 708 8.71 2.43 11.06
CA GLY A 708 8.74 1.59 12.26
C GLY A 708 10.08 0.86 12.49
N ASN A 709 11.03 0.96 11.55
CA ASN A 709 12.38 0.43 11.69
C ASN A 709 13.46 1.54 11.66
N LEU A 710 14.60 1.26 12.30
CA LEU A 710 15.83 2.03 12.12
C LEU A 710 16.51 1.63 10.80
N SER A 711 17.44 2.47 10.34
CA SER A 711 18.20 2.22 9.12
C SER A 711 18.95 0.88 9.16
N ASP A 712 19.21 0.29 7.99
CA ASP A 712 19.89 -1.00 7.88
C ASP A 712 21.38 -0.96 8.30
N ASN A 713 22.02 -2.13 8.22
CA ASN A 713 23.42 -2.37 8.57
C ASN A 713 24.44 -1.68 7.64
N ASP A 714 24.05 -1.30 6.42
CA ASP A 714 24.92 -0.69 5.41
C ASP A 714 24.83 0.83 5.39
N SER A 715 23.78 1.35 6.02
CA SER A 715 23.51 2.76 6.20
C SER A 715 24.63 3.48 6.98
N TYR A 716 24.86 4.72 6.57
CA TYR A 716 25.61 5.68 7.36
C TYR A 716 24.78 6.13 8.57
N VAL A 717 25.43 6.24 9.73
CA VAL A 717 24.83 6.76 10.96
C VAL A 717 25.75 7.79 11.61
N LEU A 718 25.16 8.89 12.06
CA LEU A 718 25.75 9.88 12.95
C LEU A 718 24.91 9.94 14.23
N ARG A 719 25.50 9.54 15.36
CA ARG A 719 24.81 9.54 16.66
C ARG A 719 25.43 10.54 17.60
N PHE A 720 24.58 11.25 18.34
CA PHE A 720 24.98 12.06 19.49
C PHE A 720 24.39 11.46 20.76
N ARG A 721 25.24 11.23 21.77
CA ARG A 721 24.86 10.55 23.02
C ARG A 721 25.36 11.32 24.23
N ARG A 722 24.45 11.67 25.14
CA ARG A 722 24.78 12.29 26.42
C ARG A 722 25.62 11.33 27.26
N GLN A 723 26.65 11.87 27.89
CA GLN A 723 27.56 11.17 28.78
C GLN A 723 27.20 11.42 30.25
N PRO A 724 27.66 10.58 31.19
CA PRO A 724 27.37 10.75 32.63
C PRO A 724 27.87 12.08 33.23
N ASP A 725 28.86 12.72 32.62
CA ASP A 725 29.39 14.02 33.03
C ASP A 725 28.56 15.21 32.52
N GLY A 726 27.47 14.96 31.79
CA GLY A 726 26.60 15.96 31.17
C GLY A 726 27.07 16.44 29.80
N GLY A 727 28.26 16.03 29.34
CA GLY A 727 28.72 16.26 27.97
C GLY A 727 28.05 15.32 26.97
N TYR A 728 28.53 15.35 25.73
CA TYR A 728 28.07 14.50 24.63
C TYR A 728 29.26 13.82 23.94
N SER A 729 28.99 12.64 23.38
CA SER A 729 29.85 12.02 22.39
C SER A 729 29.16 12.03 21.02
N ALA A 730 29.96 12.02 19.96
CA ALA A 730 29.50 11.86 18.59
C ALA A 730 30.19 10.66 17.92
N LEU A 731 29.43 9.83 17.21
CA LEU A 731 29.93 8.69 16.44
C LEU A 731 29.41 8.77 15.00
N SER A 732 30.33 8.91 14.04
CA SER A 732 30.10 8.83 12.61
C SER A 732 30.59 7.46 12.09
N SER A 733 29.70 6.60 11.63
CA SER A 733 30.05 5.21 11.26
C SER A 733 29.09 4.60 10.24
N ARG A 734 29.48 3.47 9.64
CA ARG A 734 28.52 2.51 9.09
C ARG A 734 27.88 1.73 10.24
N ARG A 735 26.56 1.47 10.21
CA ARG A 735 25.87 0.80 11.32
C ARG A 735 26.46 -0.56 11.69
N ALA A 736 26.82 -1.41 10.73
CA ALA A 736 27.51 -2.68 11.02
C ALA A 736 28.99 -2.53 11.45
N GLY A 737 29.56 -1.33 11.34
CA GLY A 737 31.00 -1.05 11.47
C GLY A 737 31.34 -0.01 12.55
N GLU A 738 30.52 0.13 13.60
CA GLU A 738 30.68 1.18 14.62
C GLU A 738 32.05 1.22 15.33
N LYS A 739 32.76 0.09 15.36
CA LYS A 739 34.13 0.00 15.91
C LYS A 739 35.17 0.73 15.05
N GLN A 740 34.89 0.92 13.77
CA GLN A 740 35.74 1.60 12.80
C GLN A 740 35.29 3.05 12.55
N GLY A 741 34.28 3.52 13.30
CA GLY A 741 33.73 4.86 13.16
C GLY A 741 34.67 5.96 13.66
N VAL A 742 34.44 7.17 13.16
CA VAL A 742 35.08 8.40 13.64
C VAL A 742 34.34 8.86 14.90
N ARG A 743 35.08 9.01 16.01
CA ARG A 743 34.53 9.31 17.35
C ARG A 743 34.98 10.68 17.85
N THR A 744 34.10 11.32 18.61
CA THR A 744 34.38 12.49 19.44
C THR A 744 33.83 12.21 20.84
N GLU A 745 34.67 12.18 21.87
CA GLU A 745 34.26 11.77 23.23
C GLU A 745 33.96 12.95 24.18
N THR A 746 34.24 14.20 23.78
CA THR A 746 34.27 15.35 24.71
C THR A 746 33.58 16.60 24.15
N LEU A 747 32.33 16.46 23.69
CA LEU A 747 31.52 17.62 23.29
C LEU A 747 30.86 18.25 24.52
N ALA A 748 31.19 19.51 24.82
CA ALA A 748 30.55 20.24 25.92
C ALA A 748 29.05 20.52 25.67
N ALA A 749 28.65 20.65 24.40
CA ALA A 749 27.28 20.88 23.96
C ALA A 749 27.06 20.31 22.55
N LEU A 750 25.79 20.13 22.16
CA LEU A 750 25.44 19.75 20.79
C LEU A 750 25.67 20.92 19.82
N PRO A 751 26.17 20.68 18.60
CA PRO A 751 26.33 21.72 17.59
C PRO A 751 24.96 22.19 17.06
N LYS A 752 24.80 23.50 16.84
CA LYS A 752 23.57 24.08 16.25
C LYS A 752 23.34 23.67 14.80
N SER A 753 24.41 23.44 14.06
CA SER A 753 24.39 23.10 12.64
C SER A 753 25.37 21.96 12.38
N ILE A 754 24.90 20.93 11.69
CA ILE A 754 25.66 19.73 11.35
C ILE A 754 25.64 19.60 9.83
N ARG A 755 26.80 19.60 9.19
CA ARG A 755 26.91 19.42 7.75
C ARG A 755 27.57 18.08 7.42
N LEU A 756 26.82 17.19 6.78
CA LEU A 756 27.33 15.93 6.22
C LEU A 756 27.85 16.22 4.82
N VAL A 757 29.13 16.01 4.58
CA VAL A 757 29.76 16.23 3.27
C VAL A 757 30.15 14.90 2.66
N LEU A 758 29.62 14.61 1.48
CA LEU A 758 29.83 13.38 0.73
C LEU A 758 30.74 13.64 -0.47
N ARG A 759 31.69 12.73 -0.67
CA ARG A 759 32.59 12.64 -1.83
C ARG A 759 32.66 11.18 -2.28
N PRO A 760 33.21 10.88 -3.46
CA PRO A 760 33.29 9.50 -3.94
C PRO A 760 33.88 8.55 -2.88
N GLY A 761 33.08 7.58 -2.45
CA GLY A 761 33.41 6.52 -1.49
C GLY A 761 33.57 6.96 -0.04
N ARG A 762 33.18 8.18 0.36
CA ARG A 762 33.41 8.69 1.72
C ARG A 762 32.46 9.80 2.17
N VAL A 763 32.32 9.93 3.48
CA VAL A 763 31.51 10.96 4.15
C VAL A 763 32.30 11.56 5.31
N ARG A 764 32.14 12.86 5.57
CA ARG A 764 32.67 13.54 6.77
C ARG A 764 31.59 14.40 7.42
N VAL A 765 31.81 14.71 8.69
CA VAL A 765 30.96 15.62 9.47
C VAL A 765 31.69 16.94 9.68
N GLU A 766 31.06 18.04 9.30
CA GLU A 766 31.47 19.41 9.60
C GLU A 766 30.50 19.99 10.64
N ALA A 767 30.92 20.05 11.89
CA ALA A 767 30.15 20.62 13.00
C ALA A 767 31.08 21.12 14.11
N GLU A 768 30.63 22.07 14.92
CA GLU A 768 31.42 22.63 16.02
C GLU A 768 31.84 21.54 17.02
N GLY A 769 33.14 21.42 17.29
CA GLY A 769 33.72 20.47 18.24
C GLY A 769 33.77 19.01 17.78
N VAL A 770 33.17 18.66 16.63
CA VAL A 770 33.12 17.27 16.14
C VAL A 770 34.36 16.94 15.30
N ASN A 771 34.93 15.75 15.46
CA ASN A 771 36.00 15.26 14.61
C ASN A 771 35.55 15.18 13.14
N SER A 772 36.26 15.89 12.26
CA SER A 772 35.96 16.03 10.83
C SER A 772 36.70 15.05 9.90
N ASP A 773 37.26 13.97 10.44
CA ASP A 773 37.92 12.93 9.64
C ASP A 773 36.94 12.26 8.65
N TRP A 774 37.50 11.77 7.54
CA TRP A 774 36.73 11.05 6.53
C TRP A 774 36.44 9.61 6.98
N LEU A 775 35.16 9.24 6.94
CA LEU A 775 34.71 7.86 7.03
C LEU A 775 34.61 7.27 5.61
N VAL A 776 35.23 6.10 5.39
CA VAL A 776 35.04 5.33 4.16
C VAL A 776 33.62 4.77 4.12
N TRP A 777 32.88 5.12 3.08
CA TRP A 777 31.50 4.66 2.88
C TRP A 777 31.24 4.47 1.38
N PRO A 778 31.37 3.24 0.85
CA PRO A 778 31.27 2.95 -0.58
C PRO A 778 29.91 3.31 -1.23
N GLU A 779 28.87 3.55 -0.44
CA GLU A 779 27.56 3.96 -0.96
C GLU A 779 27.53 5.41 -1.46
N ALA A 780 28.49 6.24 -1.05
CA ALA A 780 28.66 7.59 -1.57
C ALA A 780 29.25 7.54 -2.99
N ALA A 781 28.47 7.09 -3.96
CA ALA A 781 28.87 6.91 -5.36
C ALA A 781 27.96 7.68 -6.32
N GLU A 782 28.46 7.98 -7.51
CA GLU A 782 27.70 8.73 -8.52
C GLU A 782 26.35 8.05 -8.84
N GLY A 783 25.29 8.85 -8.91
CA GLY A 783 23.93 8.39 -9.20
C GLY A 783 23.23 7.71 -8.03
N ALA A 784 23.89 7.50 -6.87
CA ALA A 784 23.23 6.93 -5.71
C ALA A 784 22.12 7.87 -5.20
N GLY A 785 20.97 7.29 -4.87
CA GLY A 785 19.86 7.98 -4.22
C GLY A 785 19.84 7.65 -2.74
N LEU A 786 20.07 8.65 -1.89
CA LEU A 786 20.10 8.49 -0.44
C LEU A 786 18.82 9.00 0.19
N ARG A 787 18.20 8.11 0.97
CA ARG A 787 17.14 8.42 1.95
C ARG A 787 17.79 8.90 3.23
N MET A 788 17.06 9.70 3.98
CA MET A 788 17.52 10.29 5.24
C MET A 788 16.51 10.00 6.35
N ALA A 789 17.02 9.79 7.55
CA ALA A 789 16.20 9.83 8.75
C ALA A 789 16.87 10.64 9.86
N VAL A 790 16.05 11.29 10.69
CA VAL A 790 16.48 11.99 11.90
C VAL A 790 15.58 11.56 13.05
N HIS A 791 16.15 11.00 14.11
CA HIS A 791 15.40 10.47 15.24
C HIS A 791 15.94 11.01 16.56
N ALA A 792 15.04 11.45 17.45
CA ALA A 792 15.30 11.39 18.89
C ALA A 792 15.44 9.91 19.29
N VAL A 793 16.39 9.62 20.17
CA VAL A 793 16.58 8.28 20.71
C VAL A 793 16.54 8.34 22.23
N ALA A 794 16.02 7.29 22.86
CA ALA A 794 16.07 7.18 24.31
C ALA A 794 17.52 7.27 24.84
N ASP A 795 17.72 8.11 25.85
CA ASP A 795 18.93 8.22 26.64
C ASP A 795 19.01 7.09 27.69
N PHE A 796 20.02 7.13 28.56
CA PHE A 796 20.20 6.12 29.61
C PHE A 796 19.10 6.17 30.70
N GLU A 797 18.31 7.24 30.80
CA GLU A 797 17.13 7.35 31.65
C GLU A 797 15.83 6.94 30.92
N GLY A 798 15.93 6.57 29.64
CA GLY A 798 14.79 6.22 28.79
C GLY A 798 14.03 7.43 28.23
N LYS A 799 14.55 8.66 28.38
CA LYS A 799 13.93 9.89 27.87
C LYS A 799 14.47 10.23 26.50
N GLY A 800 13.70 10.92 25.67
CA GLY A 800 14.18 11.40 24.37
C GLY A 800 13.66 12.79 24.06
N ALA A 801 14.50 13.57 23.37
CA ALA A 801 14.16 14.93 22.96
C ALA A 801 14.88 15.31 21.65
N LEU A 802 14.17 15.95 20.72
CA LEU A 802 14.74 16.53 19.49
C LEU A 802 13.98 17.82 19.16
N ALA A 803 14.72 18.87 18.82
CA ALA A 803 14.16 20.09 18.25
C ALA A 803 14.84 20.37 16.91
N LEU A 804 14.26 19.81 15.84
CA LEU A 804 14.77 19.90 14.46
C LEU A 804 14.27 21.17 13.80
N ARG A 805 15.18 22.03 13.37
CA ARG A 805 14.89 23.34 12.74
C ARG A 805 14.80 23.25 11.23
N GLU A 806 15.82 22.66 10.61
CA GLU A 806 15.91 22.63 9.16
C GLU A 806 16.74 21.46 8.66
N ILE A 807 16.43 21.03 7.44
CA ILE A 807 17.28 20.16 6.63
C ILE A 807 17.44 20.82 5.27
N ARG A 808 18.68 21.05 4.84
CA ARG A 808 19.01 21.60 3.52
C ARG A 808 19.92 20.66 2.77
N ARG A 809 19.75 20.56 1.46
CA ARG A 809 20.70 19.92 0.55
C ARG A 809 21.42 20.96 -0.30
N ALA A 810 22.71 20.77 -0.49
CA ALA A 810 23.53 21.56 -1.40
C ALA A 810 24.50 20.61 -2.12
N GLY A 811 25.13 21.10 -3.18
CA GLY A 811 26.15 20.30 -3.84
C GLY A 811 26.80 21.01 -5.01
N ARG A 812 27.90 20.45 -5.45
CA ARG A 812 28.62 20.81 -6.66
C ARG A 812 28.81 19.54 -7.47
N ALA A 813 28.09 19.45 -8.58
CA ALA A 813 28.26 18.36 -9.53
C ALA A 813 29.43 18.66 -10.46
N GLU A 814 30.31 17.68 -10.68
CA GLU A 814 31.27 17.75 -11.77
C GLU A 814 30.58 17.57 -13.12
N PRO A 815 31.14 18.13 -14.21
CA PRO A 815 30.70 17.82 -15.56
C PRO A 815 30.83 16.31 -15.83
N PRO A 816 29.93 15.71 -16.63
CA PRO A 816 30.01 14.30 -16.96
C PRO A 816 31.40 13.92 -17.44
N ALA A 817 31.94 12.83 -16.91
CA ALA A 817 33.19 12.27 -17.42
C ALA A 817 33.07 11.99 -18.93
N PRO A 818 34.12 12.27 -19.72
CA PRO A 818 34.12 11.86 -21.12
C PRO A 818 33.95 10.34 -21.21
N ALA A 819 33.27 9.88 -22.26
CA ALA A 819 33.14 8.45 -22.50
C ALA A 819 34.53 7.81 -22.52
N ALA A 820 34.68 6.72 -21.76
CA ALA A 820 35.91 5.95 -21.75
C ALA A 820 36.24 5.51 -23.19
N ALA A 821 37.48 5.78 -23.61
CA ALA A 821 37.99 5.36 -24.91
C ALA A 821 39.19 4.44 -24.70
N PRO A 822 39.36 3.41 -25.53
CA PRO A 822 40.56 2.56 -25.50
C PRO A 822 41.81 3.36 -25.91
N ALA A 823 42.99 2.77 -25.73
CA ALA A 823 44.23 3.39 -26.21
C ALA A 823 44.19 3.63 -27.73
N PRO A 824 44.90 4.65 -28.27
CA PRO A 824 44.92 4.92 -29.70
C PRO A 824 45.31 3.68 -30.53
N GLY A 825 44.50 3.34 -31.53
CA GLY A 825 44.71 2.16 -32.38
C GLY A 825 44.09 0.87 -31.85
N VAL A 826 43.58 0.84 -30.62
CA VAL A 826 42.86 -0.31 -30.05
C VAL A 826 41.36 -0.14 -30.28
N ALA A 827 40.70 -1.18 -30.82
CA ALA A 827 39.26 -1.16 -31.01
C ALA A 827 38.51 -1.32 -29.68
N PRO A 828 37.32 -0.72 -29.51
CA PRO A 828 36.49 -0.95 -28.32
C PRO A 828 36.10 -2.42 -28.18
N LEU A 829 35.62 -2.78 -26.99
CA LEU A 829 35.03 -4.10 -26.76
C LEU A 829 33.76 -4.25 -27.60
N PRO A 830 33.50 -5.45 -28.15
CA PRO A 830 32.33 -5.69 -28.98
C PRO A 830 31.05 -5.63 -28.14
N GLU A 831 29.99 -5.08 -28.72
CA GLU A 831 28.62 -5.20 -28.19
C GLU A 831 27.87 -6.28 -28.97
N LYS A 832 27.18 -7.18 -28.26
CA LYS A 832 26.28 -8.17 -28.83
C LYS A 832 24.89 -7.58 -29.01
N ALA A 833 24.39 -7.56 -30.24
CA ALA A 833 22.99 -7.22 -30.50
C ALA A 833 22.09 -8.39 -30.07
N LEU A 834 21.28 -8.19 -29.02
CA LEU A 834 20.34 -9.18 -28.50
C LEU A 834 18.98 -9.09 -29.21
N PHE A 835 18.54 -7.88 -29.53
CA PHE A 835 17.32 -7.60 -30.29
C PHE A 835 17.57 -6.55 -31.36
N THR A 836 17.16 -6.85 -32.60
CA THR A 836 17.04 -5.87 -33.69
C THR A 836 15.73 -6.15 -34.42
N PRO A 837 14.86 -5.14 -34.64
CA PRO A 837 13.60 -5.33 -35.35
C PRO A 837 13.83 -5.62 -36.85
N PRO A 838 12.94 -6.39 -37.51
CA PRO A 838 11.76 -7.05 -36.96
C PRO A 838 12.13 -8.21 -36.01
N MET A 839 11.16 -8.69 -35.22
CA MET A 839 11.39 -9.75 -34.23
C MET A 839 12.09 -10.98 -34.86
N GLY A 840 13.31 -11.27 -34.41
CA GLY A 840 14.08 -12.41 -34.88
C GLY A 840 13.50 -13.77 -34.44
N PRO A 841 13.93 -14.89 -35.04
CA PRO A 841 13.30 -16.20 -34.88
C PRO A 841 13.37 -16.79 -33.46
N GLY A 842 14.27 -16.31 -32.60
CA GLY A 842 14.38 -16.76 -31.21
C GLY A 842 13.54 -15.96 -30.22
N TRP A 843 13.10 -14.76 -30.57
CA TRP A 843 12.27 -13.94 -29.69
C TRP A 843 10.83 -14.44 -29.72
N ARG A 844 10.21 -14.53 -28.55
CA ARG A 844 8.84 -15.04 -28.41
C ARG A 844 7.96 -14.09 -27.63
N GLY A 845 6.68 -14.08 -27.99
CA GLY A 845 5.66 -13.33 -27.28
C GLY A 845 4.95 -14.20 -26.25
N LEU A 846 4.78 -13.67 -25.04
CA LEU A 846 3.94 -14.24 -23.99
C LEU A 846 2.64 -13.48 -23.86
N SER A 847 1.56 -14.21 -23.59
CA SER A 847 0.23 -13.70 -23.31
C SER A 847 -0.16 -14.09 -21.88
N SER A 848 -0.60 -13.13 -21.07
CA SER A 848 -1.07 -13.38 -19.70
C SER A 848 -2.48 -12.82 -19.50
N GLY A 849 -3.32 -13.59 -18.81
CA GLY A 849 -4.73 -13.31 -18.62
C GLY A 849 -5.46 -13.12 -19.96
N ALA A 850 -6.26 -12.06 -20.07
CA ALA A 850 -6.99 -11.76 -21.28
C ALA A 850 -6.12 -11.17 -22.40
N ALA A 851 -4.86 -10.80 -22.16
CA ALA A 851 -4.05 -10.04 -23.10
C ALA A 851 -3.34 -10.94 -24.13
N GLU A 852 -3.73 -10.84 -25.39
CA GLU A 852 -3.15 -11.63 -26.48
C GLU A 852 -2.00 -10.87 -27.17
N PHE A 853 -0.81 -11.46 -27.15
CA PHE A 853 0.41 -10.89 -27.75
C PHE A 853 0.21 -10.50 -29.21
N ALA A 854 -0.42 -11.36 -30.03
CA ALA A 854 -0.61 -11.11 -31.46
C ALA A 854 -1.49 -9.87 -31.75
N LYS A 855 -2.42 -9.51 -30.85
CA LYS A 855 -3.31 -8.33 -31.01
C LYS A 855 -2.70 -7.03 -30.47
N LEU A 856 -1.73 -7.17 -29.57
CA LEU A 856 -1.17 -6.10 -28.77
C LEU A 856 0.31 -5.83 -29.06
N SER A 857 0.89 -6.56 -30.01
CA SER A 857 2.20 -6.30 -30.58
C SER A 857 2.09 -5.95 -32.06
N MET A 858 3.05 -5.18 -32.57
CA MET A 858 3.14 -4.86 -33.98
C MET A 858 4.61 -4.72 -34.40
N ALA A 859 5.05 -5.58 -35.33
CA ALA A 859 6.37 -5.50 -35.92
C ALA A 859 6.41 -4.41 -37.00
N GLY A 860 7.38 -3.50 -36.91
CA GLY A 860 7.76 -2.57 -37.96
C GLY A 860 9.18 -2.87 -38.48
N PRO A 861 9.59 -2.23 -39.59
CA PRO A 861 10.89 -2.48 -40.19
C PRO A 861 12.09 -1.99 -39.38
N LYS A 862 11.87 -1.03 -38.45
CA LYS A 862 12.92 -0.45 -37.58
C LYS A 862 12.48 -0.36 -36.12
N SER A 863 11.35 -0.97 -35.77
CA SER A 863 10.81 -0.87 -34.43
C SER A 863 9.82 -1.99 -34.14
N PHE A 864 9.56 -2.27 -32.86
CA PHE A 864 8.60 -3.27 -32.43
C PHE A 864 7.73 -2.68 -31.32
N LEU A 865 6.44 -2.51 -31.61
CA LEU A 865 5.48 -1.92 -30.67
C LEU A 865 4.91 -3.00 -29.76
N LEU A 866 4.91 -2.74 -28.46
CA LEU A 866 4.14 -3.47 -27.45
C LEU A 866 3.16 -2.46 -26.81
N ARG A 867 1.90 -2.85 -26.60
CA ARG A 867 0.92 -1.98 -25.94
C ARG A 867 0.00 -2.73 -24.99
N ARG A 868 -0.56 -2.02 -24.03
CA ARG A 868 -1.66 -2.48 -23.17
C ARG A 868 -3.01 -2.26 -23.86
N ARG A 869 -4.05 -2.98 -23.41
CA ARG A 869 -5.44 -2.70 -23.80
C ARG A 869 -5.90 -1.38 -23.19
N SER A 870 -6.90 -0.76 -23.81
CA SER A 870 -7.59 0.41 -23.25
C SER A 870 -9.10 0.17 -23.28
N PRO A 871 -9.80 0.20 -22.13
CA PRO A 871 -9.24 0.27 -20.78
C PRO A 871 -8.42 -0.99 -20.46
N VAL A 872 -7.53 -0.89 -19.48
CA VAL A 872 -6.75 -2.04 -18.98
C VAL A 872 -7.65 -2.85 -18.05
N PRO A 873 -7.99 -4.11 -18.37
CA PRO A 873 -9.00 -4.85 -17.61
C PRO A 873 -8.49 -5.40 -16.27
N ASP A 874 -7.18 -5.62 -16.08
CA ASP A 874 -6.48 -6.04 -14.83
C ASP A 874 -4.96 -6.27 -15.13
N TRP A 875 -4.27 -7.16 -14.38
CA TRP A 875 -2.94 -7.76 -14.58
C TRP A 875 -2.67 -8.37 -15.96
N SER A 876 -3.66 -8.46 -16.85
CA SER A 876 -3.51 -9.02 -18.20
C SER A 876 -2.45 -8.29 -19.02
N ARG A 877 -1.25 -8.86 -19.13
CA ARG A 877 -0.08 -8.27 -19.81
C ARG A 877 0.40 -9.16 -20.95
N ILE A 878 1.07 -8.52 -21.91
CA ILE A 878 1.88 -9.23 -22.90
C ILE A 878 3.35 -9.02 -22.56
N ALA A 879 4.20 -9.98 -22.91
CA ALA A 879 5.64 -9.83 -22.72
C ALA A 879 6.40 -10.25 -23.98
N LEU A 880 7.52 -9.57 -24.26
CA LEU A 880 8.49 -9.96 -25.26
C LEU A 880 9.70 -10.57 -24.55
N VAL A 881 10.00 -11.82 -24.86
CA VAL A 881 10.99 -12.64 -24.15
C VAL A 881 12.19 -12.93 -25.04
N GLY A 882 13.39 -12.68 -24.51
CA GLY A 882 14.65 -12.99 -25.19
C GLY A 882 14.90 -14.50 -25.34
N PRO A 883 15.49 -14.96 -26.47
CA PRO A 883 15.80 -16.38 -26.69
C PRO A 883 16.88 -16.96 -25.78
N GLU A 884 17.81 -16.10 -25.36
CA GLU A 884 19.03 -16.46 -24.65
C GLU A 884 19.25 -15.48 -23.49
N PRO A 885 20.07 -15.85 -22.48
CA PRO A 885 20.45 -14.91 -21.44
C PRO A 885 21.06 -13.65 -22.04
N ALA A 886 20.59 -12.49 -21.61
CA ALA A 886 21.21 -11.21 -21.93
C ALA A 886 22.42 -10.93 -21.06
N LEU A 887 22.45 -11.52 -19.87
CA LEU A 887 23.53 -11.34 -18.91
C LEU A 887 24.09 -12.70 -18.56
N VAL A 888 25.40 -12.85 -18.77
CA VAL A 888 26.21 -13.94 -18.26
C VAL A 888 27.39 -13.29 -17.54
N LEU A 889 27.20 -13.04 -16.25
CA LEU A 889 28.19 -12.32 -15.44
C LEU A 889 29.26 -13.31 -14.98
N ASP A 890 30.47 -13.20 -15.53
CA ASP A 890 31.60 -14.06 -15.17
C ASP A 890 32.65 -13.32 -14.32
N TYR A 891 33.88 -13.83 -14.31
CA TYR A 891 34.98 -13.28 -13.51
C TYR A 891 35.41 -11.87 -13.96
N ARG A 892 35.10 -11.46 -15.19
CA ARG A 892 35.44 -10.12 -15.71
C ARG A 892 34.69 -9.02 -14.96
N LEU A 893 33.54 -9.32 -14.35
CA LEU A 893 32.76 -8.35 -13.57
C LEU A 893 33.56 -7.73 -12.41
N ASP A 894 34.54 -8.46 -11.87
CA ASP A 894 35.37 -8.00 -10.76
C ASP A 894 36.27 -6.81 -11.13
N SER A 895 36.52 -6.59 -12.43
CA SER A 895 37.35 -5.49 -12.93
C SER A 895 36.66 -4.61 -13.98
N THR A 896 35.68 -5.13 -14.70
CA THR A 896 35.07 -4.50 -15.87
C THR A 896 33.54 -4.53 -15.76
N PRO A 897 32.85 -3.38 -15.82
CA PRO A 897 31.39 -3.36 -15.81
C PRO A 897 30.78 -4.06 -17.05
N TYR A 898 29.58 -4.61 -16.89
CA TYR A 898 28.78 -5.14 -18.00
C TYR A 898 27.59 -4.22 -18.27
N ASP A 899 27.38 -3.83 -19.53
CA ASP A 899 26.29 -2.94 -19.93
C ASP A 899 25.19 -3.71 -20.65
N LEU A 900 23.94 -3.49 -20.27
CA LEU A 900 22.74 -3.87 -21.01
C LEU A 900 22.04 -2.59 -21.48
N THR A 901 22.06 -2.32 -22.78
CA THR A 901 21.51 -1.09 -23.36
C THR A 901 20.22 -1.37 -24.12
N LEU A 902 19.13 -0.79 -23.63
CA LEU A 902 17.82 -0.82 -24.25
C LEU A 902 17.57 0.51 -24.99
N SER A 903 17.23 0.41 -26.27
CA SER A 903 16.86 1.56 -27.10
C SER A 903 15.37 1.54 -27.39
N VAL A 904 14.66 2.59 -27.00
CA VAL A 904 13.22 2.79 -27.26
C VAL A 904 13.00 4.11 -27.97
N ARG A 905 11.86 4.27 -28.64
CA ARG A 905 11.45 5.58 -29.14
C ARG A 905 10.90 6.41 -27.98
N PRO A 906 11.49 7.57 -27.66
CA PRO A 906 10.91 8.49 -26.67
C PRO A 906 9.49 8.91 -27.10
N PRO A 907 8.57 9.13 -26.15
CA PRO A 907 7.24 9.62 -26.49
C PRO A 907 7.29 11.05 -27.04
N SER A 908 6.48 11.33 -28.05
CA SER A 908 6.17 12.71 -28.48
C SER A 908 5.14 13.34 -27.53
N ASP A 909 5.12 14.68 -27.41
CA ASP A 909 4.07 15.41 -26.68
C ASP A 909 3.20 16.23 -27.66
N PRO A 910 1.88 16.01 -27.75
CA PRO A 910 1.13 14.92 -27.13
C PRO A 910 1.39 13.60 -27.87
N GLY A 911 1.43 12.49 -27.13
CA GLY A 911 1.69 11.17 -27.68
C GLY A 911 0.99 10.09 -26.87
N PRO A 912 0.98 8.85 -27.36
CA PRO A 912 0.38 7.70 -26.66
C PRO A 912 1.01 7.47 -25.27
N ASP A 913 0.29 6.78 -24.37
CA ASP A 913 0.77 6.48 -23.02
C ASP A 913 2.09 5.73 -23.07
N PHE A 914 3.18 6.33 -22.59
CA PHE A 914 4.47 5.65 -22.54
C PHE A 914 4.62 4.96 -21.18
N GLY A 915 4.86 3.66 -21.23
CA GLY A 915 5.09 2.84 -20.04
C GLY A 915 5.70 1.51 -20.43
N MET A 916 6.75 1.11 -19.73
CA MET A 916 7.37 -0.20 -19.90
C MET A 916 8.02 -0.71 -18.61
N ARG A 917 8.20 -2.02 -18.56
CA ARG A 917 9.06 -2.71 -17.59
C ARG A 917 10.04 -3.60 -18.33
N LEU A 918 11.31 -3.55 -17.93
CA LEU A 918 12.35 -4.50 -18.29
C LEU A 918 12.66 -5.36 -17.06
N PHE A 919 12.27 -6.62 -17.11
CA PHE A 919 12.60 -7.63 -16.12
C PHE A 919 13.88 -8.34 -16.52
N LEU A 920 14.75 -8.57 -15.54
CA LEU A 920 15.92 -9.44 -15.65
C LEU A 920 15.69 -10.65 -14.77
N SER A 921 15.34 -11.77 -15.41
CA SER A 921 14.75 -12.94 -14.76
C SER A 921 15.65 -14.16 -14.84
N GLU A 922 15.61 -15.02 -13.81
CA GLU A 922 16.23 -16.36 -13.88
C GLU A 922 15.38 -17.35 -14.68
N ASP A 923 14.05 -17.19 -14.67
CA ASP A 923 13.12 -17.94 -15.51
C ASP A 923 12.30 -16.96 -16.37
N PRO A 924 12.52 -16.90 -17.69
CA PRO A 924 11.79 -15.99 -18.56
C PRO A 924 10.31 -16.36 -18.75
N GLU A 925 9.87 -17.60 -18.46
CA GLU A 925 8.46 -17.97 -18.48
C GLU A 925 7.72 -17.40 -17.28
N ARG A 926 8.36 -17.42 -16.11
CA ARG A 926 7.87 -16.88 -14.83
C ARG A 926 8.54 -15.56 -14.49
N HIS A 927 8.63 -14.68 -15.47
CA HIS A 927 9.46 -13.47 -15.41
C HIS A 927 9.14 -12.51 -14.26
N GLU A 928 7.89 -12.41 -13.81
CA GLU A 928 7.55 -11.55 -12.66
C GLU A 928 8.01 -12.16 -11.33
N ASP A 929 7.81 -13.47 -11.13
CA ASP A 929 8.15 -14.20 -9.89
C ASP A 929 9.66 -14.41 -9.72
N SER A 930 10.39 -14.60 -10.82
CA SER A 930 11.81 -14.95 -10.82
C SER A 930 12.72 -13.79 -11.21
N ALA A 931 12.16 -12.58 -11.35
CA ALA A 931 12.93 -11.37 -11.57
C ALA A 931 13.91 -11.11 -10.42
N LYS A 932 15.14 -10.78 -10.78
CA LYS A 932 16.17 -10.30 -9.83
C LYS A 932 16.36 -8.80 -9.92
N ALA A 933 16.06 -8.20 -11.06
CA ALA A 933 16.03 -6.76 -11.21
C ALA A 933 14.90 -6.35 -12.16
N VAL A 934 14.29 -5.20 -11.91
CA VAL A 934 13.23 -4.62 -12.74
C VAL A 934 13.46 -3.14 -12.90
N LEU A 935 13.55 -2.69 -14.15
CA LEU A 935 13.52 -1.27 -14.51
C LEU A 935 12.12 -0.94 -15.05
N THR A 936 11.46 0.04 -14.45
CA THR A 936 10.20 0.61 -14.95
C THR A 936 10.47 2.02 -15.46
N LEU A 937 10.02 2.32 -16.68
CA LEU A 937 10.00 3.68 -17.22
C LEU A 937 8.57 4.06 -17.59
N GLU A 938 8.12 5.22 -17.15
CA GLU A 938 6.75 5.69 -17.37
C GLU A 938 6.71 7.21 -17.57
N VAL A 939 5.80 7.68 -18.43
CA VAL A 939 5.42 9.10 -18.48
C VAL A 939 3.94 9.19 -18.08
N PRO A 940 3.64 9.47 -16.80
CA PRO A 940 2.26 9.58 -16.33
C PRO A 940 1.53 10.69 -17.07
N ARG A 941 0.24 10.52 -17.35
CA ARG A 941 -0.62 11.57 -17.93
C ARG A 941 -1.41 12.36 -16.89
N GLN A 942 -1.52 11.83 -15.69
CA GLN A 942 -2.35 12.35 -14.61
C GLN A 942 -1.56 12.28 -13.30
N GLY A 943 -2.05 12.99 -12.30
CA GLY A 943 -1.42 13.08 -10.98
C GLY A 943 -0.22 14.03 -10.93
N PRO A 944 0.49 14.06 -9.79
CA PRO A 944 1.54 15.04 -9.50
C PRO A 944 2.76 14.95 -10.43
N ASP A 945 3.00 13.78 -11.03
CA ASP A 945 4.14 13.53 -11.90
C ASP A 945 3.77 13.55 -13.40
N ALA A 946 2.61 14.13 -13.74
CA ALA A 946 2.13 14.20 -15.12
C ALA A 946 3.17 14.86 -16.05
N GLY A 947 3.51 14.18 -17.14
CA GLY A 947 4.48 14.62 -18.15
C GLY A 947 5.96 14.42 -17.76
N ALA A 948 6.26 14.12 -16.49
CA ALA A 948 7.61 13.76 -16.06
C ALA A 948 7.97 12.33 -16.51
N LEU A 949 9.27 12.03 -16.60
CA LEU A 949 9.74 10.66 -16.80
C LEU A 949 10.00 10.05 -15.42
N VAL A 950 9.14 9.11 -15.02
CA VAL A 950 9.28 8.33 -13.81
C VAL A 950 10.18 7.14 -14.11
N VAL A 951 11.30 7.05 -13.41
CA VAL A 951 12.23 5.92 -13.45
C VAL A 951 12.13 5.21 -12.12
N GLN A 952 11.73 3.94 -12.12
CA GLN A 952 11.79 3.09 -10.94
C GLN A 952 12.70 1.91 -11.20
N PHE A 953 13.47 1.53 -10.19
CA PHE A 953 14.37 0.40 -10.26
C PHE A 953 14.23 -0.44 -9.01
N HIS A 954 14.07 -1.74 -9.19
CA HIS A 954 13.98 -2.73 -8.11
C HIS A 954 15.08 -3.77 -8.32
N THR A 955 15.67 -4.27 -7.24
CA THR A 955 16.59 -5.41 -7.27
C THR A 955 16.34 -6.34 -6.10
N GLY A 956 16.84 -7.58 -6.15
CA GLY A 956 16.86 -8.48 -4.98
C GLY A 956 15.49 -8.61 -4.32
N HIS A 957 15.36 -8.12 -3.08
CA HIS A 957 14.10 -8.10 -2.35
C HIS A 957 13.33 -6.80 -2.65
N PHE A 958 12.37 -6.85 -3.58
CA PHE A 958 11.74 -5.66 -4.16
C PHE A 958 11.07 -4.72 -3.14
N SER A 959 10.65 -5.22 -1.98
CA SER A 959 10.12 -4.39 -0.89
C SER A 959 11.14 -3.40 -0.29
N TYR A 960 12.44 -3.74 -0.29
CA TYR A 960 13.49 -2.95 0.36
C TYR A 960 14.47 -2.33 -0.64
N ASP A 961 14.78 -3.06 -1.70
CA ASP A 961 15.78 -2.67 -2.70
C ASP A 961 15.10 -2.02 -3.90
N HIS A 962 14.51 -0.83 -3.66
CA HIS A 962 13.89 -0.04 -4.71
C HIS A 962 14.28 1.43 -4.66
N TRP A 963 14.23 2.06 -5.82
CA TRP A 963 14.52 3.47 -6.02
C TRP A 963 13.54 4.05 -7.02
N ARG A 964 13.07 5.27 -6.76
CA ARG A 964 12.21 6.03 -7.67
C ARG A 964 12.80 7.41 -7.89
N ARG A 965 12.96 7.79 -9.15
CA ARG A 965 13.41 9.13 -9.55
C ARG A 965 12.45 9.72 -10.57
N VAL A 966 11.98 10.94 -10.32
CA VAL A 966 11.10 11.68 -11.23
C VAL A 966 11.92 12.74 -11.94
N LEU A 967 12.07 12.61 -13.26
CA LEU A 967 12.83 13.54 -14.08
C LEU A 967 11.88 14.55 -14.74
N PRO A 968 12.09 15.88 -14.54
CA PRO A 968 11.20 16.89 -15.09
C PRO A 968 11.04 16.79 -16.61
N ALA A 969 9.82 17.08 -17.10
CA ALA A 969 9.47 17.02 -18.53
C ALA A 969 10.46 17.77 -19.42
N ALA A 970 10.81 19.01 -19.04
CA ALA A 970 11.74 19.85 -19.78
C ALA A 970 13.14 19.22 -19.89
N TRP A 971 13.61 18.53 -18.84
CA TRP A 971 14.93 17.92 -18.84
C TRP A 971 14.98 16.69 -19.73
N TRP A 972 14.10 15.71 -19.50
CA TRP A 972 14.22 14.42 -20.21
C TRP A 972 13.96 14.59 -21.70
N ARG A 973 13.05 15.50 -22.10
CA ARG A 973 12.78 15.78 -23.52
C ARG A 973 13.97 16.43 -24.23
N ALA A 974 14.78 17.21 -23.51
CA ALA A 974 15.95 17.89 -24.07
C ALA A 974 17.18 16.98 -24.14
N HIS A 975 17.27 15.96 -23.28
CA HIS A 975 18.51 15.21 -23.07
C HIS A 975 18.41 13.71 -23.35
N TRP A 976 17.23 13.09 -23.23
CA TRP A 976 17.08 11.66 -23.43
C TRP A 976 16.86 11.31 -24.90
N ASP A 977 17.79 10.54 -25.47
CA ASP A 977 17.78 10.07 -26.85
C ASP A 977 17.01 8.75 -27.06
N GLY A 978 16.37 8.23 -26.00
CA GLY A 978 15.68 6.94 -26.01
C GLY A 978 16.55 5.75 -25.61
N LYS A 979 17.83 5.95 -25.26
CA LYS A 979 18.69 4.90 -24.72
C LYS A 979 18.65 4.87 -23.20
N VAL A 980 18.50 3.68 -22.64
CA VAL A 980 18.71 3.41 -21.21
C VAL A 980 19.67 2.26 -21.06
N THR A 981 20.71 2.44 -20.24
CA THR A 981 21.72 1.40 -19.98
C THR A 981 21.66 0.97 -18.53
N LEU A 982 21.52 -0.33 -18.29
CA LEU A 982 21.76 -0.93 -16.98
C LEU A 982 23.22 -1.39 -16.95
N ARG A 983 24.03 -0.73 -16.11
CA ARG A 983 25.44 -1.07 -15.90
C ARG A 983 25.58 -1.91 -14.64
N PHE A 984 26.13 -3.10 -14.79
CA PHE A 984 26.40 -4.07 -13.75
C PHE A 984 27.85 -3.95 -13.31
N GLU A 985 28.05 -3.81 -12.01
CA GLU A 985 29.34 -3.78 -11.35
C GLU A 985 29.28 -4.73 -10.16
N THR A 986 30.41 -5.23 -9.66
CA THR A 986 30.40 -6.12 -8.49
C THR A 986 29.68 -5.46 -7.30
N GLY A 987 28.51 -6.02 -6.95
CA GLY A 987 27.67 -5.57 -5.85
C GLY A 987 26.78 -4.35 -6.13
N ALA A 988 26.68 -3.87 -7.38
CA ALA A 988 25.85 -2.71 -7.72
C ALA A 988 25.28 -2.77 -9.14
N ILE A 989 24.13 -2.13 -9.34
CA ILE A 989 23.57 -1.85 -10.67
C ILE A 989 23.27 -0.35 -10.76
N SER A 990 23.68 0.26 -11.86
CA SER A 990 23.39 1.66 -12.17
C SER A 990 22.51 1.78 -13.41
N VAL A 991 21.51 2.65 -13.36
CA VAL A 991 20.68 3.04 -14.51
C VAL A 991 21.27 4.30 -15.12
N TRP A 992 21.52 4.29 -16.42
CA TRP A 992 22.10 5.41 -17.16
C TRP A 992 21.14 5.93 -18.22
N LEU A 993 21.00 7.25 -18.31
CA LEU A 993 20.30 7.97 -19.38
C LEU A 993 21.20 9.10 -19.88
N ALA A 994 21.19 9.39 -21.18
CA ALA A 994 21.97 10.50 -21.74
C ALA A 994 23.47 10.46 -21.34
N GLY A 995 24.04 9.25 -21.29
CA GLY A 995 25.45 9.01 -20.99
C GLY A 995 25.88 9.23 -19.54
N ARG A 996 24.96 9.34 -18.58
CA ARG A 996 25.27 9.52 -17.15
C ARG A 996 24.45 8.60 -16.25
N PRO A 997 24.97 8.18 -15.08
CA PRO A 997 24.19 7.42 -14.12
C PRO A 997 23.12 8.34 -13.50
N ILE A 998 21.88 7.89 -13.56
CA ILE A 998 20.72 8.60 -13.00
C ILE A 998 20.25 7.98 -11.69
N MET A 999 20.66 6.75 -11.44
CA MET A 999 20.26 5.95 -10.30
C MET A 999 21.27 4.84 -10.11
N ARG A 1000 21.67 4.57 -8.87
CA ARG A 1000 22.59 3.48 -8.53
C ARG A 1000 22.10 2.82 -7.24
N GLY A 1001 21.97 1.50 -7.29
CA GLY A 1001 21.58 0.67 -6.15
C GLY A 1001 22.60 -0.40 -5.86
N ARG A 1002 22.95 -0.60 -4.59
CA ARG A 1002 23.75 -1.76 -4.16
C ARG A 1002 22.87 -3.00 -4.10
N THR A 1003 23.38 -4.10 -4.61
CA THR A 1003 22.58 -5.31 -4.78
C THR A 1003 23.45 -6.56 -4.83
N ALA A 1004 22.91 -7.67 -4.32
CA ALA A 1004 23.53 -8.99 -4.41
C ALA A 1004 23.32 -9.65 -5.79
N VAL A 1005 22.57 -9.00 -6.69
CA VAL A 1005 22.25 -9.52 -8.03
C VAL A 1005 23.44 -9.42 -8.98
N ALA A 1006 24.20 -8.34 -8.91
CA ALA A 1006 25.36 -8.12 -9.76
C ALA A 1006 26.60 -8.82 -9.19
N VAL A 1007 26.64 -10.14 -9.34
CA VAL A 1007 27.72 -11.02 -8.87
C VAL A 1007 28.06 -12.05 -9.93
N ARG A 1008 29.30 -12.57 -9.88
CA ARG A 1008 29.77 -13.66 -10.74
C ARG A 1008 28.84 -14.88 -10.69
N GLY A 1009 28.70 -15.54 -11.83
CA GLY A 1009 27.91 -16.75 -12.02
C GLY A 1009 26.43 -16.49 -12.27
N ARG A 1010 26.00 -15.23 -12.37
CA ARG A 1010 24.60 -14.91 -12.64
C ARG A 1010 24.28 -14.92 -14.13
N THR A 1011 23.15 -15.55 -14.43
CA THR A 1011 22.59 -15.68 -15.76
C THR A 1011 21.17 -15.16 -15.74
N LEU A 1012 20.86 -14.14 -16.53
CA LEU A 1012 19.54 -13.48 -16.53
C LEU A 1012 19.03 -13.24 -17.94
N TRP A 1013 17.73 -13.46 -18.13
CA TRP A 1013 17.01 -13.23 -19.37
C TRP A 1013 16.28 -11.89 -19.34
N PRO A 1014 16.29 -11.14 -20.45
CA PRO A 1014 15.52 -9.91 -20.56
C PRO A 1014 14.07 -10.24 -20.94
N VAL A 1015 13.12 -9.65 -20.22
CA VAL A 1015 11.70 -9.71 -20.57
C VAL A 1015 11.13 -8.30 -20.54
N ILE A 1016 10.53 -7.87 -21.64
CA ILE A 1016 9.99 -6.50 -21.80
C ILE A 1016 8.47 -6.55 -21.81
N THR A 1017 7.83 -5.77 -20.95
CA THR A 1017 6.36 -5.63 -20.92
C THR A 1017 5.96 -4.16 -21.07
N PRO A 1018 4.83 -3.84 -21.74
CA PRO A 1018 4.28 -2.49 -21.75
C PRO A 1018 3.50 -2.20 -20.46
N GLY A 1019 3.43 -0.92 -20.07
CA GLY A 1019 2.74 -0.42 -18.87
C GLY A 1019 3.64 -0.15 -17.67
N GLY A 1020 3.06 0.40 -16.60
CA GLY A 1020 3.74 0.71 -15.33
C GLY A 1020 3.65 -0.41 -14.29
N ILE A 1021 3.98 -0.08 -13.04
CA ILE A 1021 3.94 -1.02 -11.89
C ILE A 1021 2.51 -1.41 -11.53
N GLU A 1022 1.56 -0.47 -11.62
CA GLU A 1022 0.17 -0.70 -11.23
C GLU A 1022 -0.55 -1.70 -12.14
N LYS A 1023 -1.48 -2.47 -11.55
CA LYS A 1023 -2.27 -3.50 -12.23
C LYS A 1023 -3.00 -2.95 -13.46
N THR A 1024 -3.50 -1.72 -13.35
CA THR A 1024 -4.29 -1.03 -14.37
C THR A 1024 -3.50 0.03 -15.14
N ALA A 1025 -2.18 0.15 -14.89
CA ALA A 1025 -1.36 1.13 -15.59
C ALA A 1025 -1.46 0.94 -17.11
N PRO A 1026 -1.90 1.97 -17.86
CA PRO A 1026 -1.82 1.96 -19.31
C PRO A 1026 -0.37 2.05 -19.73
N GLY A 1027 -0.11 1.84 -21.02
CA GLY A 1027 1.22 2.08 -21.57
C GLY A 1027 1.48 1.33 -22.85
N GLN A 1028 2.43 1.85 -23.59
CA GLN A 1028 3.04 1.23 -24.73
C GLN A 1028 4.52 1.60 -24.82
N VAL A 1029 5.27 0.75 -25.51
CA VAL A 1029 6.68 0.95 -25.78
C VAL A 1029 6.98 0.54 -27.20
N ASN A 1030 7.76 1.38 -27.89
CA ASN A 1030 8.25 1.08 -29.23
C ASN A 1030 9.74 0.78 -29.15
N LEU A 1031 10.06 -0.51 -29.13
CA LEU A 1031 11.41 -1.05 -28.99
C LEU A 1031 12.20 -0.87 -30.28
N LEU A 1032 13.41 -0.33 -30.20
CA LEU A 1032 14.30 -0.10 -31.34
C LEU A 1032 15.47 -1.08 -31.36
N ALA A 1033 16.06 -1.39 -30.20
CA ALA A 1033 17.15 -2.35 -30.07
C ALA A 1033 17.35 -2.77 -28.60
N LEU A 1034 18.00 -3.91 -28.40
CA LEU A 1034 18.60 -4.31 -27.13
C LEU A 1034 20.00 -4.84 -27.43
N SER A 1035 21.03 -4.30 -26.79
CA SER A 1035 22.41 -4.78 -26.87
C SER A 1035 22.99 -5.04 -25.48
N ALA A 1036 24.00 -5.89 -25.41
CA ALA A 1036 24.75 -6.12 -24.19
C ALA A 1036 26.23 -6.34 -24.48
N GLY A 1037 27.10 -6.01 -23.53
CA GLY A 1037 28.54 -6.21 -23.66
C GLY A 1037 29.33 -5.63 -22.49
N TRP A 1038 30.62 -5.97 -22.42
CA TRP A 1038 31.53 -5.41 -21.44
C TRP A 1038 31.82 -3.94 -21.76
N ALA A 1039 31.73 -3.08 -20.76
CA ALA A 1039 32.05 -1.66 -20.90
C ALA A 1039 33.54 -1.51 -21.22
N THR A 1040 33.88 -0.77 -22.28
CA THR A 1040 35.28 -0.58 -22.67
C THR A 1040 36.02 0.26 -21.61
N PRO A 1041 37.07 -0.27 -20.95
CA PRO A 1041 37.86 0.51 -20.00
C PRO A 1041 38.59 1.67 -20.68
N GLY A 1042 38.72 2.79 -19.96
CA GLY A 1042 39.48 3.93 -20.44
C GLY A 1042 40.97 3.61 -20.48
N GLY A 1043 41.61 3.82 -21.63
CA GLY A 1043 43.03 3.50 -21.83
C GLY A 1043 43.31 2.02 -22.08
N MET A 1044 42.28 1.18 -22.27
CA MET A 1044 42.43 -0.25 -22.55
C MET A 1044 43.43 -0.50 -23.69
N ASP A 1045 44.47 -1.28 -23.40
CA ASP A 1045 45.48 -1.69 -24.39
C ASP A 1045 45.05 -2.96 -25.16
N ALA A 1046 45.87 -3.38 -26.12
CA ALA A 1046 45.57 -4.56 -26.94
C ALA A 1046 45.53 -5.87 -26.14
N ALA A 1047 46.39 -6.02 -25.12
CA ALA A 1047 46.49 -7.23 -24.30
C ALA A 1047 45.30 -7.33 -23.34
N GLU A 1048 44.91 -6.23 -22.70
CA GLU A 1048 43.72 -6.12 -21.88
C GLU A 1048 42.46 -6.41 -22.71
N ARG A 1049 42.37 -5.84 -23.92
CA ARG A 1049 41.26 -6.15 -24.84
C ARG A 1049 41.10 -7.64 -25.08
N LEU A 1050 42.20 -8.35 -25.36
CA LEU A 1050 42.18 -9.79 -25.62
C LEU A 1050 41.74 -10.63 -24.42
N ARG A 1051 41.91 -10.11 -23.18
CA ARG A 1051 41.39 -10.76 -21.96
C ARG A 1051 39.91 -10.49 -21.71
N LEU A 1052 39.38 -9.39 -22.26
CA LEU A 1052 38.02 -8.94 -22.01
C LEU A 1052 37.03 -9.32 -23.10
N ILE A 1053 37.49 -9.64 -24.31
CA ILE A 1053 36.61 -10.23 -25.34
C ILE A 1053 36.13 -11.62 -24.94
N ASP A 1054 34.93 -11.98 -25.42
CA ASP A 1054 34.40 -13.33 -25.25
C ASP A 1054 35.26 -14.36 -26.01
N ASP A 1055 35.31 -15.59 -25.49
CA ASP A 1055 36.12 -16.69 -26.07
C ASP A 1055 35.82 -16.91 -27.56
N ASP A 1056 34.54 -16.78 -27.94
CA ASP A 1056 34.03 -16.93 -29.30
C ASP A 1056 34.58 -15.86 -30.27
N ALA A 1057 34.96 -14.70 -29.73
CA ALA A 1057 35.50 -13.56 -30.46
C ALA A 1057 37.04 -13.50 -30.39
N PHE A 1058 37.69 -14.42 -29.68
CA PHE A 1058 39.14 -14.45 -29.53
C PHE A 1058 39.84 -14.91 -30.82
N ALA A 1059 40.69 -14.05 -31.39
CA ALA A 1059 41.52 -14.35 -32.54
C ALA A 1059 42.96 -14.65 -32.11
N ALA A 1060 43.35 -15.93 -32.17
CA ALA A 1060 44.69 -16.36 -31.75
C ALA A 1060 45.83 -15.67 -32.52
N ALA A 1061 45.62 -15.32 -33.79
CA ALA A 1061 46.60 -14.59 -34.60
C ALA A 1061 46.84 -13.17 -34.06
N ASP A 1062 45.76 -12.43 -33.79
CA ASP A 1062 45.82 -11.08 -33.20
C ASP A 1062 46.50 -11.09 -31.84
N PHE A 1063 46.31 -12.16 -31.06
CA PHE A 1063 47.00 -12.35 -29.78
C PHE A 1063 48.52 -12.53 -29.95
N VAL A 1064 48.95 -13.35 -30.92
CA VAL A 1064 50.37 -13.55 -31.21
C VAL A 1064 51.01 -12.27 -31.72
N ASP A 1065 50.31 -11.48 -32.55
CA ASP A 1065 50.79 -10.21 -33.05
C ASP A 1065 50.91 -9.16 -31.93
N ALA A 1066 49.91 -9.06 -31.05
CA ALA A 1066 49.96 -8.18 -29.88
C ALA A 1066 51.10 -8.54 -28.92
N LEU A 1067 51.26 -9.84 -28.61
CA LEU A 1067 52.36 -10.33 -27.77
C LEU A 1067 53.73 -10.06 -28.42
N SER A 1068 53.83 -10.21 -29.74
CA SER A 1068 55.07 -9.93 -30.48
C SER A 1068 55.42 -8.44 -30.52
N ALA A 1069 54.43 -7.55 -30.52
CA ALA A 1069 54.63 -6.11 -30.45
C ALA A 1069 55.10 -5.67 -29.05
N ASP A 1070 54.49 -6.23 -28.00
CA ASP A 1070 54.85 -5.97 -26.60
C ASP A 1070 56.29 -6.43 -26.30
N LEU A 1071 56.64 -7.65 -26.73
CA LEU A 1071 58.01 -8.20 -26.59
C LEU A 1071 59.09 -7.46 -27.42
N LYS A 1072 58.71 -6.60 -28.36
CA LYS A 1072 59.64 -5.75 -29.14
C LYS A 1072 59.71 -4.31 -28.63
N GLY A 1073 58.80 -3.92 -27.73
CA GLY A 1073 58.70 -2.58 -27.15
C GLY A 1073 59.52 -2.36 -25.88
N ASP A 1074 59.93 -3.45 -25.22
CA ASP A 1074 60.99 -3.51 -24.19
C ASP A 1074 62.37 -3.75 -24.82
#